data_AF-A0A7J5EPH8-F1
#
_entry.id   AF-A0A7J5EPH8-F1
#
_cell.length_a   1.000
_cell.length_b   1.000
_cell.length_c   1.000
_cell.angle_alpha   90.00
_cell.angle_beta   90.00
_cell.angle_gamma   90.00
#
_symmetry.space_group_name_H-M   'P 1'
#
loop_
_entity.id
_entity.type
_entity.pdbx_description
1 polymer ?
#
loop_
_entity_poly.entity_id
_entity_poly.type
_entity_poly.pdbx_seq_one_letter_code
_entity_poly.pdbx_strand_id
1 'polypeptide(L)'
;MLNSYNHTTHSQSRNPIPAGVVLLLCLFVGWGTVHGNAQNLENSVTGTVINSGVIRFRDNNGTFKNDAPYSNISNNIIQFEGTGNTFTDGAGDTKGATALGHNPQWRVPGMVRYAQPADGQQLVQQRYYKNLEMADKAGKLIPDSVFVSEQYTIFLSGPRTYNGTFFYDGTEPQYIMQEKELSGTVNRYNNMTLLHGPKTVASGYEVRMDGVFWNDTVSPLYVEGDFTWGSHSFVNAQVTIWAGGRQTTGWGLTHLHANVDVANGLFVVADHSDTVIIYPDIVVGLQNNAAAQLAMGENTHLLVLGDYRNAYPNYTNATFHPTSLVEYAGQQDPQVIQATAESNPYGNLTTANTLKTANGNVYVASALMVRDTNVMMVPHTMSLTVGDATYTNNAEVIGAFRRLLRGADTNKAYVYNNSETHSLFSVLPQEFTMDVRPQTRPNDYNDQTDIFRKITVTAEGSWQAKIRAGYKVTDIPSTWVPTTSERLVKMYNAFAPPNEHSIKLTPTVPPTYTRRPLSQSTGIAYVELTGIASAGPDNLRLDNGNDLLLRASRDVLKAVASGRWSNPFTWDEAREPEPEDRVIIDGFTVHTGYVRANDYYSIREAYPDSMARQVIIGSSPNSALLFGYEAPGVWNSFSLVPDSTVSLLSQRIVPSFVQADALDTSADNIDGGLIVYRGSSFLTPNLIVAPGAAVNNAGTVLVGVP
;
A
#
# COMPACT_ATOMS: atom_id res chain seq x y z
N MET A 1 73.88 12.94 -47.00
CA MET A 1 74.44 14.25 -46.61
C MET A 1 73.35 15.32 -46.71
N LEU A 2 73.60 16.52 -46.19
CA LEU A 2 72.58 17.56 -45.97
C LEU A 2 72.13 18.31 -47.24
N ASN A 3 70.98 19.00 -47.09
CA ASN A 3 70.62 20.30 -47.69
C ASN A 3 70.21 20.41 -49.17
N SER A 4 69.40 21.39 -49.60
CA SER A 4 68.26 22.13 -48.96
C SER A 4 67.72 23.22 -49.91
N TYR A 5 66.38 23.35 -50.06
CA TYR A 5 65.64 24.59 -50.45
C TYR A 5 65.93 25.16 -51.88
N ASN A 6 65.07 25.92 -52.59
CA ASN A 6 63.69 26.37 -52.34
C ASN A 6 62.89 26.67 -53.66
N HIS A 7 61.59 26.96 -53.51
CA HIS A 7 60.64 27.74 -54.38
C HIS A 7 61.22 28.67 -55.49
N THR A 8 60.57 29.06 -56.61
CA THR A 8 59.17 29.00 -57.19
C THR A 8 59.20 29.55 -58.65
N THR A 9 58.22 29.49 -59.58
CA THR A 9 57.08 28.62 -60.03
C THR A 9 56.38 29.33 -61.23
N HIS A 10 55.91 28.64 -62.30
CA HIS A 10 54.59 28.94 -62.94
C HIS A 10 54.17 28.05 -64.15
N SER A 11 52.94 27.53 -64.07
CA SER A 11 51.93 27.39 -65.16
C SER A 11 51.92 26.21 -66.17
N GLN A 12 50.68 25.89 -66.59
CA GLN A 12 50.19 25.16 -67.78
C GLN A 12 50.44 23.63 -67.96
N SER A 13 49.61 22.86 -67.24
CA SER A 13 48.68 21.85 -67.81
C SER A 13 49.07 20.97 -69.02
N ARG A 14 49.04 19.64 -68.81
CA ARG A 14 48.37 18.70 -69.74
C ARG A 14 47.91 17.41 -69.04
N ASN A 15 46.92 16.75 -69.66
CA ASN A 15 46.07 15.69 -69.11
C ASN A 15 46.76 14.30 -68.94
N PRO A 16 46.12 13.34 -68.24
CA PRO A 16 46.82 12.18 -67.66
C PRO A 16 47.06 11.01 -68.63
N ILE A 17 47.95 10.10 -68.21
CA ILE A 17 48.20 8.78 -68.80
C ILE A 17 47.25 7.76 -68.12
N PRO A 18 46.61 6.83 -68.87
CA PRO A 18 45.48 6.04 -68.36
C PRO A 18 45.86 4.87 -67.44
N ALA A 19 44.85 4.37 -66.72
CA ALA A 19 45.00 3.28 -65.75
C ALA A 19 45.38 1.94 -66.38
N GLY A 20 46.31 1.22 -65.73
CA GLY A 20 46.53 -0.21 -65.97
C GLY A 20 45.46 -1.02 -65.23
N VAL A 21 44.69 -1.82 -65.96
CA VAL A 21 43.65 -2.69 -65.37
C VAL A 21 44.31 -3.90 -64.69
N VAL A 22 44.22 -3.97 -63.35
CA VAL A 22 44.55 -5.18 -62.59
C VAL A 22 43.26 -5.95 -62.31
N LEU A 23 42.92 -6.88 -63.21
CA LEU A 23 41.76 -7.76 -63.07
C LEU A 23 42.13 -8.97 -62.18
N LEU A 24 42.08 -8.82 -60.86
CA LEU A 24 42.40 -9.91 -59.91
C LEU A 24 41.27 -10.95 -59.81
N LEU A 25 41.07 -11.72 -60.88
CA LEU A 25 39.94 -12.64 -61.03
C LEU A 25 40.25 -14.03 -60.43
N CYS A 26 40.23 -14.11 -59.08
CA CYS A 26 40.49 -15.34 -58.32
C CYS A 26 39.30 -16.34 -58.35
N LEU A 27 39.07 -16.98 -59.50
CA LEU A 27 38.09 -18.07 -59.66
C LEU A 27 38.54 -19.37 -58.97
N PHE A 28 38.27 -19.49 -57.67
CA PHE A 28 38.40 -20.75 -56.92
C PHE A 28 37.23 -21.70 -57.21
N VAL A 29 37.24 -22.35 -58.37
CA VAL A 29 36.26 -23.39 -58.73
C VAL A 29 36.70 -24.74 -58.14
N GLY A 30 36.40 -24.99 -56.87
CA GLY A 30 36.67 -26.24 -56.18
C GLY A 30 35.53 -26.62 -55.22
N TRP A 31 35.12 -27.89 -55.23
CA TRP A 31 34.06 -28.39 -54.35
C TRP A 31 34.62 -28.70 -52.96
N GLY A 32 34.86 -27.63 -52.19
CA GLY A 32 35.36 -27.64 -50.82
C GLY A 32 35.41 -26.24 -50.23
N THR A 33 35.61 -26.11 -48.92
CA THR A 33 35.57 -24.81 -48.23
C THR A 33 36.75 -23.92 -48.64
N VAL A 34 36.49 -22.92 -49.49
CA VAL A 34 37.52 -21.99 -49.95
C VAL A 34 37.90 -21.02 -48.82
N HIS A 35 39.20 -20.92 -48.54
CA HIS A 35 39.77 -20.00 -47.56
C HIS A 35 40.74 -19.03 -48.24
N GLY A 36 40.38 -17.74 -48.29
CA GLY A 36 41.30 -16.67 -48.63
C GLY A 36 41.98 -16.13 -47.37
N ASN A 37 43.32 -16.01 -47.38
CA ASN A 37 44.06 -15.36 -46.29
C ASN A 37 44.52 -13.97 -46.78
N ALA A 38 44.28 -12.93 -45.99
CA ALA A 38 44.67 -11.55 -46.31
C ALA A 38 45.36 -10.87 -45.12
N GLN A 39 46.37 -10.05 -45.41
CA GLN A 39 46.83 -9.03 -44.47
C GLN A 39 45.94 -7.79 -44.60
N ASN A 40 45.80 -7.27 -45.82
CA ASN A 40 44.85 -6.24 -46.18
C ASN A 40 44.03 -6.69 -47.40
N LEU A 41 42.78 -6.27 -47.47
CA LEU A 41 41.91 -6.40 -48.64
C LEU A 41 41.46 -5.00 -49.03
N GLU A 42 41.72 -4.59 -50.26
CA GLU A 42 41.37 -3.26 -50.76
C GLU A 42 40.46 -3.37 -51.98
N ASN A 43 39.23 -2.88 -51.84
CA ASN A 43 38.19 -2.94 -52.86
C ASN A 43 37.86 -1.53 -53.37
N SER A 44 38.63 -1.06 -54.36
CA SER A 44 38.53 0.28 -54.95
C SER A 44 37.18 0.55 -55.62
N VAL A 45 36.91 1.81 -56.01
CA VAL A 45 35.61 2.31 -56.54
C VAL A 45 34.91 1.41 -57.58
N THR A 46 35.66 0.78 -58.49
CA THR A 46 35.13 -0.10 -59.55
C THR A 46 35.16 -1.59 -59.21
N GLY A 47 35.54 -1.93 -57.98
CA GLY A 47 35.73 -3.30 -57.50
C GLY A 47 34.44 -4.06 -57.22
N THR A 48 34.59 -5.34 -56.87
CA THR A 48 33.50 -6.27 -56.55
C THR A 48 34.06 -7.38 -55.67
N VAL A 49 33.40 -7.66 -54.55
CA VAL A 49 33.77 -8.75 -53.62
C VAL A 49 32.57 -9.70 -53.53
N ILE A 50 32.76 -10.93 -54.01
CA ILE A 50 31.79 -12.02 -53.89
C ILE A 50 32.51 -13.18 -53.21
N ASN A 51 32.30 -13.32 -51.89
CA ASN A 51 32.86 -14.40 -51.09
C ASN A 51 31.80 -15.41 -50.67
N SER A 52 31.91 -16.64 -51.17
CA SER A 52 31.11 -17.79 -50.73
C SER A 52 31.78 -18.64 -49.63
N GLY A 53 33.05 -18.37 -49.29
CA GLY A 53 33.85 -19.09 -48.30
C GLY A 53 34.24 -18.20 -47.12
N VAL A 54 35.50 -18.28 -46.69
CA VAL A 54 36.04 -17.48 -45.57
C VAL A 54 37.15 -16.55 -46.06
N ILE A 55 36.99 -15.24 -45.87
CA ILE A 55 38.10 -14.28 -45.90
C ILE A 55 38.68 -14.20 -44.49
N ARG A 56 39.96 -14.51 -44.32
CA ARG A 56 40.63 -14.61 -43.02
C ARG A 56 41.75 -13.57 -42.90
N PHE A 57 41.66 -12.72 -41.87
CA PHE A 57 42.72 -11.77 -41.51
C PHE A 57 43.49 -12.30 -40.29
N ARG A 58 44.80 -12.51 -40.47
CA ARG A 58 45.68 -13.07 -39.42
C ARG A 58 46.50 -12.03 -38.67
N ASP A 59 46.93 -10.99 -39.37
CA ASP A 59 47.73 -9.93 -38.76
C ASP A 59 46.87 -9.07 -37.84
N ASN A 60 47.42 -8.71 -36.68
CA ASN A 60 46.73 -7.92 -35.66
C ASN A 60 46.18 -6.58 -36.18
N ASN A 61 46.78 -6.01 -37.21
CA ASN A 61 46.42 -4.69 -37.77
C ASN A 61 45.86 -4.79 -39.21
N GLY A 62 45.41 -5.97 -39.64
CA GLY A 62 44.91 -6.18 -41.00
C GLY A 62 43.57 -5.49 -41.29
N THR A 63 43.42 -4.91 -42.48
CA THR A 63 42.30 -4.03 -42.85
C THR A 63 41.45 -4.56 -44.00
N PHE A 64 40.13 -4.35 -43.93
CA PHE A 64 39.23 -4.44 -45.09
C PHE A 64 38.84 -3.01 -45.47
N LYS A 65 39.42 -2.51 -46.56
CA LYS A 65 39.14 -1.20 -47.14
C LYS A 65 38.14 -1.31 -48.28
N ASN A 66 37.17 -0.39 -48.35
CA ASN A 66 36.19 -0.38 -49.43
C ASN A 66 35.84 1.02 -49.94
N ASP A 67 35.91 1.20 -51.26
CA ASP A 67 35.32 2.35 -51.99
C ASP A 67 34.25 1.92 -53.00
N ALA A 68 34.09 0.62 -53.27
CA ALA A 68 33.08 0.13 -54.20
C ALA A 68 31.65 0.31 -53.64
N PRO A 69 30.64 0.49 -54.50
CA PRO A 69 29.23 0.49 -54.10
C PRO A 69 28.84 -0.77 -53.31
N TYR A 70 28.02 -0.61 -52.27
CA TYR A 70 27.58 -1.72 -51.40
C TYR A 70 26.94 -2.89 -52.17
N SER A 71 26.25 -2.60 -53.29
CA SER A 71 25.69 -3.61 -54.21
C SER A 71 26.71 -4.60 -54.77
N ASN A 72 27.99 -4.22 -54.79
CA ASN A 72 29.09 -5.02 -55.34
C ASN A 72 29.73 -5.92 -54.28
N ILE A 73 29.14 -6.02 -53.08
CA ILE A 73 29.73 -6.67 -51.91
C ILE A 73 28.76 -7.73 -51.38
N SER A 74 29.12 -9.01 -51.55
CA SER A 74 28.44 -10.15 -50.93
C SER A 74 29.47 -11.07 -50.28
N ASN A 75 29.12 -11.59 -49.10
CA ASN A 75 30.04 -12.28 -48.23
C ASN A 75 29.33 -13.38 -47.43
N ASN A 76 30.00 -14.51 -47.27
CA ASN A 76 29.62 -15.57 -46.34
C ASN A 76 30.26 -15.31 -44.97
N ILE A 77 31.59 -15.49 -44.83
CA ILE A 77 32.31 -15.25 -43.56
C ILE A 77 33.53 -14.34 -43.77
N ILE A 78 33.64 -13.29 -42.95
CA ILE A 78 34.88 -12.56 -42.67
C ILE A 78 35.35 -12.99 -41.26
N GLN A 79 36.55 -13.56 -41.16
CA GLN A 79 37.14 -14.06 -39.92
C GLN A 79 38.35 -13.21 -39.52
N PHE A 80 38.26 -12.57 -38.35
CA PHE A 80 39.35 -11.86 -37.71
C PHE A 80 40.03 -12.78 -36.69
N GLU A 81 41.24 -13.23 -37.01
CA GLU A 81 42.14 -13.92 -36.05
C GLU A 81 43.06 -12.92 -35.35
N GLY A 82 43.31 -11.74 -35.94
CA GLY A 82 44.08 -10.66 -35.33
C GLY A 82 43.34 -9.95 -34.17
N THR A 83 44.07 -9.16 -33.38
CA THR A 83 43.53 -8.46 -32.20
C THR A 83 42.88 -7.10 -32.49
N GLY A 84 43.24 -6.41 -33.57
CA GLY A 84 42.83 -5.03 -33.88
C GLY A 84 42.49 -4.81 -35.36
N ASN A 85 41.90 -5.81 -36.03
CA ASN A 85 41.48 -5.69 -37.43
C ASN A 85 40.35 -4.65 -37.60
N THR A 86 40.36 -3.91 -38.71
CA THR A 86 39.39 -2.82 -38.98
C THR A 86 38.72 -2.88 -40.35
N PHE A 87 37.48 -2.39 -40.40
CA PHE A 87 36.81 -1.98 -41.65
C PHE A 87 37.00 -0.48 -41.86
N THR A 88 37.40 -0.07 -43.06
CA THR A 88 37.59 1.34 -43.44
C THR A 88 37.09 1.62 -44.86
N ASP A 89 37.09 2.90 -45.26
CA ASP A 89 37.11 3.27 -46.68
C ASP A 89 38.49 3.00 -47.31
N GLY A 90 38.69 3.33 -48.59
CA GLY A 90 39.97 3.23 -49.28
C GLY A 90 41.05 4.19 -48.76
N ALA A 91 40.64 5.35 -48.24
CA ALA A 91 41.52 6.34 -47.60
C ALA A 91 42.04 5.87 -46.22
N GLY A 92 41.36 4.90 -45.60
CA GLY A 92 41.70 4.33 -44.30
C GLY A 92 40.87 4.87 -43.13
N ASP A 93 39.80 5.63 -43.38
CA ASP A 93 38.92 6.08 -42.31
C ASP A 93 37.91 4.98 -41.92
N THR A 94 37.93 4.63 -40.63
CA THR A 94 36.95 3.79 -39.95
C THR A 94 35.51 4.34 -39.95
N LYS A 95 35.31 5.61 -40.30
CA LYS A 95 34.00 6.30 -40.39
C LYS A 95 33.69 6.82 -41.80
N GLY A 96 34.52 6.49 -42.78
CA GLY A 96 34.35 6.87 -44.18
C GLY A 96 33.03 6.34 -44.78
N ALA A 97 32.46 7.09 -45.74
CA ALA A 97 31.10 6.87 -46.25
C ALA A 97 30.90 5.54 -47.01
N THR A 98 31.98 4.81 -47.31
CA THR A 98 32.00 3.49 -47.96
C THR A 98 32.56 2.38 -47.05
N ALA A 99 32.93 2.70 -45.80
CA ALA A 99 33.44 1.76 -44.82
C ALA A 99 32.34 0.78 -44.38
N LEU A 100 32.63 -0.53 -44.41
CA LEU A 100 31.64 -1.53 -44.03
C LEU A 100 31.25 -1.42 -42.55
N GLY A 101 29.94 -1.44 -42.31
CA GLY A 101 29.28 -1.37 -41.01
C GLY A 101 29.31 -0.01 -40.32
N HIS A 102 29.75 1.08 -40.95
CA HIS A 102 29.77 2.41 -40.31
C HIS A 102 28.37 2.99 -40.07
N ASN A 103 27.36 2.57 -40.85
CA ASN A 103 25.96 2.94 -40.72
C ASN A 103 25.03 1.78 -41.14
N PRO A 104 23.70 1.84 -40.90
CA PRO A 104 22.77 0.74 -41.22
C PRO A 104 22.69 0.35 -42.70
N GLN A 105 22.88 1.31 -43.63
CA GLN A 105 22.84 1.07 -45.08
C GLN A 105 24.09 0.34 -45.59
N TRP A 106 25.21 0.47 -44.87
CA TRP A 106 26.50 -0.16 -45.17
C TRP A 106 26.83 -1.37 -44.27
N ARG A 107 25.83 -1.90 -43.55
CA ARG A 107 25.93 -3.04 -42.62
C ARG A 107 26.82 -4.15 -43.18
N VAL A 108 27.76 -4.69 -42.39
CA VAL A 108 28.71 -5.70 -42.88
C VAL A 108 27.93 -6.96 -43.35
N PRO A 109 28.04 -7.38 -44.63
CA PRO A 109 27.26 -8.48 -45.16
C PRO A 109 27.82 -9.84 -44.70
N GLY A 110 26.93 -10.83 -44.57
CA GLY A 110 27.28 -12.17 -44.09
C GLY A 110 27.52 -12.24 -42.59
N MET A 111 28.47 -13.09 -42.20
CA MET A 111 28.96 -13.27 -40.83
C MET A 111 30.31 -12.58 -40.66
N VAL A 112 30.48 -11.85 -39.55
CA VAL A 112 31.79 -11.44 -39.04
C VAL A 112 32.10 -12.29 -37.81
N ARG A 113 33.23 -13.01 -37.86
CA ARG A 113 33.68 -13.92 -36.81
C ARG A 113 34.96 -13.39 -36.16
N TYR A 114 34.93 -13.21 -34.84
CA TYR A 114 36.12 -12.90 -34.04
C TYR A 114 36.65 -14.20 -33.41
N ALA A 115 37.71 -14.75 -33.99
CA ALA A 115 38.26 -16.09 -33.68
C ALA A 115 39.79 -16.08 -33.60
N GLN A 116 40.32 -15.68 -32.45
CA GLN A 116 41.74 -15.76 -32.10
C GLN A 116 41.97 -17.01 -31.20
N PRO A 117 42.67 -18.06 -31.68
CA PRO A 117 42.88 -19.30 -30.94
C PRO A 117 43.97 -19.21 -29.85
N ALA A 118 44.77 -18.15 -29.86
CA ALA A 118 45.72 -17.84 -28.79
C ALA A 118 45.05 -17.09 -27.63
N ASP A 119 45.60 -17.22 -26.43
CA ASP A 119 45.14 -16.45 -25.27
C ASP A 119 45.51 -14.96 -25.42
N GLY A 120 44.59 -14.06 -25.09
CA GLY A 120 44.74 -12.62 -25.32
C GLY A 120 43.39 -11.90 -25.36
N GLN A 121 43.35 -10.71 -25.96
CA GLN A 121 42.13 -9.92 -26.16
C GLN A 121 42.00 -9.47 -27.63
N GLN A 122 40.81 -9.65 -28.21
CA GLN A 122 40.42 -9.07 -29.50
C GLN A 122 39.50 -7.86 -29.27
N LEU A 123 39.66 -6.84 -30.10
CA LEU A 123 38.79 -5.66 -30.14
C LEU A 123 37.67 -5.89 -31.17
N VAL A 124 36.44 -5.94 -30.69
CA VAL A 124 35.25 -5.92 -31.56
C VAL A 124 35.03 -4.47 -32.01
N GLN A 125 34.64 -4.26 -33.27
CA GLN A 125 34.44 -2.90 -33.79
C GLN A 125 33.01 -2.40 -33.55
N GLN A 126 32.87 -1.11 -33.20
CA GLN A 126 31.60 -0.36 -33.21
C GLN A 126 31.04 -0.33 -34.64
N ARG A 127 30.11 -1.23 -34.95
CA ARG A 127 29.60 -1.48 -36.32
C ARG A 127 28.18 -2.02 -36.32
N TYR A 128 27.52 -1.82 -37.46
CA TYR A 128 26.34 -2.57 -37.87
C TYR A 128 26.78 -3.86 -38.58
N TYR A 129 26.50 -5.01 -37.96
CA TYR A 129 26.72 -6.34 -38.50
C TYR A 129 25.42 -6.95 -39.00
N LYS A 130 25.48 -7.76 -40.05
CA LYS A 130 24.36 -8.61 -40.45
C LYS A 130 24.27 -9.81 -39.50
N ASN A 131 25.32 -10.64 -39.45
CA ASN A 131 25.53 -11.67 -38.44
C ASN A 131 26.90 -11.46 -37.75
N LEU A 132 27.00 -11.82 -36.47
CA LEU A 132 28.20 -11.64 -35.65
C LEU A 132 28.45 -12.90 -34.79
N GLU A 133 29.67 -13.43 -34.83
CA GLU A 133 30.09 -14.62 -34.07
C GLU A 133 31.32 -14.33 -33.20
N MET A 134 31.24 -14.70 -31.92
CA MET A 134 32.37 -14.77 -31.00
C MET A 134 32.82 -16.22 -30.87
N ALA A 135 34.08 -16.50 -31.20
CA ALA A 135 34.64 -17.85 -31.11
C ALA A 135 36.10 -17.84 -30.61
N ASP A 136 36.61 -19.01 -30.25
CA ASP A 136 37.98 -19.23 -29.75
C ASP A 136 38.36 -18.49 -28.45
N LYS A 137 39.51 -18.88 -27.88
CA LYS A 137 39.92 -18.61 -26.50
C LYS A 137 40.11 -17.14 -26.13
N ALA A 138 40.53 -16.28 -27.05
CA ALA A 138 40.80 -14.89 -26.71
C ALA A 138 39.53 -14.19 -26.19
N GLY A 139 39.68 -13.40 -25.13
CA GLY A 139 38.62 -12.54 -24.65
C GLY A 139 38.23 -11.48 -25.69
N LYS A 140 36.99 -11.02 -25.68
CA LYS A 140 36.47 -10.00 -26.60
C LYS A 140 36.15 -8.73 -25.83
N LEU A 141 36.77 -7.61 -26.22
CA LEU A 141 36.34 -6.29 -25.77
C LEU A 141 35.28 -5.79 -26.74
N ILE A 142 34.05 -5.64 -26.25
CA ILE A 142 32.89 -5.22 -27.04
C ILE A 142 32.61 -3.75 -26.67
N PRO A 143 32.77 -2.81 -27.62
CA PRO A 143 32.52 -1.40 -27.37
C PRO A 143 31.01 -1.12 -27.26
N ASP A 144 30.67 0.12 -26.91
CA ASP A 144 29.33 0.65 -27.17
C ASP A 144 28.97 0.61 -28.67
N SER A 145 27.67 0.62 -28.98
CA SER A 145 27.17 0.81 -30.35
C SER A 145 27.60 -0.30 -31.31
N VAL A 146 27.48 -1.55 -30.85
CA VAL A 146 27.54 -2.76 -31.69
C VAL A 146 26.11 -3.23 -31.99
N PHE A 147 25.77 -3.34 -33.28
CA PHE A 147 24.42 -3.67 -33.75
C PHE A 147 24.42 -4.97 -34.55
N VAL A 148 23.46 -5.86 -34.31
CA VAL A 148 23.31 -7.14 -35.03
C VAL A 148 21.85 -7.32 -35.45
N SER A 149 21.59 -7.51 -36.75
CA SER A 149 20.23 -7.58 -37.30
C SER A 149 19.70 -8.99 -37.55
N GLU A 150 20.56 -10.01 -37.58
CA GLU A 150 20.15 -11.41 -37.69
C GLU A 150 20.73 -12.19 -36.50
N GLN A 151 21.75 -13.02 -36.70
CA GLN A 151 22.30 -13.88 -35.66
C GLN A 151 23.48 -13.22 -34.93
N TYR A 152 23.35 -13.01 -33.62
CA TYR A 152 24.51 -13.00 -32.72
C TYR A 152 24.75 -14.43 -32.23
N THR A 153 26.00 -14.88 -32.20
CA THR A 153 26.36 -16.26 -31.85
C THR A 153 27.64 -16.30 -31.04
N ILE A 154 27.74 -17.30 -30.16
CA ILE A 154 28.90 -17.53 -29.30
C ILE A 154 29.22 -19.03 -29.36
N PHE A 155 30.43 -19.40 -29.73
CA PHE A 155 30.84 -20.80 -29.94
C PHE A 155 32.26 -21.03 -29.39
N LEU A 156 32.38 -21.73 -28.26
CA LEU A 156 33.68 -22.00 -27.61
C LEU A 156 34.52 -20.71 -27.40
N SER A 157 33.87 -19.58 -27.10
CA SER A 157 34.54 -18.28 -26.94
C SER A 157 35.05 -18.04 -25.52
N GLY A 158 36.18 -17.36 -25.44
CA GLY A 158 36.67 -16.70 -24.22
C GLY A 158 35.76 -15.57 -23.69
N PRO A 159 36.15 -14.92 -22.59
CA PRO A 159 35.34 -13.94 -21.85
C PRO A 159 34.99 -12.69 -22.66
N ARG A 160 33.78 -12.14 -22.45
CA ARG A 160 33.31 -10.91 -23.09
C ARG A 160 33.26 -9.78 -22.08
N THR A 161 33.74 -8.61 -22.46
CA THR A 161 33.67 -7.38 -21.66
C THR A 161 32.94 -6.31 -22.46
N TYR A 162 31.78 -5.89 -21.97
CA TYR A 162 30.91 -4.91 -22.63
C TYR A 162 31.16 -3.50 -22.07
N ASN A 163 31.72 -2.61 -22.88
CA ASN A 163 32.02 -1.22 -22.48
C ASN A 163 30.85 -0.24 -22.71
N GLY A 164 29.67 -0.74 -23.06
CA GLY A 164 28.47 0.06 -23.29
C GLY A 164 27.30 -0.77 -23.79
N THR A 165 26.61 -0.26 -24.81
CA THR A 165 25.32 -0.76 -25.28
C THR A 165 25.45 -1.71 -26.46
N PHE A 166 24.89 -2.91 -26.30
CA PHE A 166 24.74 -3.89 -27.37
C PHE A 166 23.31 -3.85 -27.92
N PHE A 167 23.17 -3.84 -29.25
CA PHE A 167 21.90 -3.64 -29.94
C PHE A 167 21.51 -4.89 -30.75
N TYR A 168 20.37 -5.47 -30.42
CA TYR A 168 19.68 -6.45 -31.27
C TYR A 168 18.71 -5.67 -32.16
N ASP A 169 19.06 -5.43 -33.42
CA ASP A 169 18.40 -4.44 -34.30
C ASP A 169 17.72 -5.01 -35.55
N GLY A 170 17.38 -6.30 -35.50
CA GLY A 170 16.66 -7.03 -36.55
C GLY A 170 15.15 -6.83 -36.53
N THR A 171 14.56 -6.73 -37.72
CA THR A 171 13.11 -6.75 -37.94
C THR A 171 12.49 -8.14 -37.79
N GLU A 172 13.26 -9.17 -38.12
CA GLU A 172 12.89 -10.57 -37.95
C GLU A 172 13.13 -11.03 -36.50
N PRO A 173 12.52 -12.16 -36.06
CA PRO A 173 12.77 -12.72 -34.73
C PRO A 173 14.25 -13.02 -34.47
N GLN A 174 14.80 -12.47 -33.38
CA GLN A 174 16.17 -12.74 -32.93
C GLN A 174 16.20 -13.40 -31.55
N TYR A 175 17.18 -14.28 -31.33
CA TYR A 175 17.47 -14.83 -30.01
C TYR A 175 18.51 -14.00 -29.28
N ILE A 176 18.23 -13.66 -28.02
CA ILE A 176 19.19 -13.00 -27.12
C ILE A 176 20.08 -14.10 -26.53
N MET A 177 21.38 -14.07 -26.86
CA MET A 177 22.31 -15.14 -26.48
C MET A 177 22.67 -15.09 -24.99
N GLN A 178 22.68 -16.27 -24.36
CA GLN A 178 23.29 -16.47 -23.04
C GLN A 178 24.80 -16.27 -23.08
N GLU A 179 25.36 -15.63 -22.05
CA GLU A 179 26.77 -15.23 -22.01
C GLU A 179 27.72 -16.34 -21.50
N LYS A 180 27.52 -17.58 -21.99
CA LYS A 180 28.18 -18.81 -21.52
C LYS A 180 29.51 -19.11 -22.25
N GLU A 181 29.80 -20.39 -22.55
CA GLU A 181 31.05 -20.92 -23.13
C GLU A 181 32.28 -20.87 -22.20
N LEU A 182 33.51 -20.75 -22.73
CA LEU A 182 34.79 -20.93 -22.01
C LEU A 182 35.08 -19.89 -20.90
N SER A 183 34.08 -19.07 -20.57
CA SER A 183 34.15 -17.93 -19.67
C SER A 183 33.62 -18.23 -18.26
N GLY A 184 33.01 -19.40 -18.07
CA GLY A 184 32.37 -19.76 -16.80
C GLY A 184 31.18 -18.85 -16.48
N THR A 185 31.21 -18.22 -15.31
CA THR A 185 30.09 -17.45 -14.72
C THR A 185 30.28 -15.92 -14.77
N VAL A 186 31.31 -15.42 -15.47
CA VAL A 186 31.81 -14.05 -15.28
C VAL A 186 31.19 -13.03 -16.25
N ASN A 187 30.72 -13.47 -17.42
CA ASN A 187 30.21 -12.58 -18.46
C ASN A 187 28.73 -12.20 -18.26
N ARG A 188 28.40 -11.00 -18.74
CA ARG A 188 27.07 -10.38 -18.76
C ARG A 188 27.12 -9.16 -19.65
N TYR A 189 25.98 -8.75 -20.20
CA TYR A 189 25.90 -7.51 -20.95
C TYR A 189 26.01 -6.31 -20.00
N ASN A 190 26.51 -5.18 -20.51
CA ASN A 190 26.46 -3.92 -19.79
C ASN A 190 25.09 -3.28 -20.02
N ASN A 191 24.92 -2.44 -21.05
CA ASN A 191 23.58 -2.04 -21.50
C ASN A 191 23.09 -2.94 -22.66
N MET A 192 21.78 -3.09 -22.82
CA MET A 192 21.18 -3.78 -23.96
C MET A 192 19.97 -3.01 -24.49
N THR A 193 19.90 -2.90 -25.81
CA THR A 193 18.79 -2.25 -26.52
C THR A 193 18.18 -3.21 -27.54
N LEU A 194 16.86 -3.34 -27.52
CA LEU A 194 16.09 -4.15 -28.48
C LEU A 194 15.35 -3.24 -29.46
N LEU A 195 15.56 -3.44 -30.76
CA LEU A 195 15.02 -2.60 -31.84
C LEU A 195 14.33 -3.39 -32.96
N HIS A 196 13.34 -2.75 -33.58
CA HIS A 196 12.68 -3.09 -34.84
C HIS A 196 11.85 -4.38 -34.94
N GLY A 197 11.79 -5.24 -33.92
CA GLY A 197 11.08 -6.53 -34.04
C GLY A 197 11.22 -7.48 -32.84
N PRO A 198 10.55 -8.64 -32.85
CA PRO A 198 10.47 -9.54 -31.71
C PRO A 198 11.83 -10.13 -31.30
N LYS A 199 12.03 -10.31 -29.99
CA LYS A 199 13.27 -10.85 -29.40
C LYS A 199 12.95 -11.91 -28.36
N THR A 200 13.74 -12.99 -28.30
CA THR A 200 13.48 -14.14 -27.43
C THR A 200 14.70 -14.54 -26.59
N VAL A 201 14.53 -14.65 -25.27
CA VAL A 201 15.44 -15.42 -24.39
C VAL A 201 14.94 -16.86 -24.36
N ALA A 202 15.58 -17.74 -25.13
CA ALA A 202 15.14 -19.11 -25.36
C ALA A 202 15.19 -19.99 -24.10
N SER A 203 14.38 -21.05 -24.06
CA SER A 203 14.36 -21.96 -22.90
C SER A 203 15.75 -22.57 -22.62
N GLY A 204 16.16 -22.54 -21.34
CA GLY A 204 17.49 -23.00 -20.90
C GLY A 204 18.65 -22.05 -21.20
N TYR A 205 18.39 -20.83 -21.70
CA TYR A 205 19.38 -19.75 -21.73
C TYR A 205 19.34 -18.94 -20.44
N GLU A 206 20.50 -18.48 -19.98
CA GLU A 206 20.63 -17.52 -18.89
C GLU A 206 21.26 -16.22 -19.41
N VAL A 207 20.49 -15.14 -19.42
CA VAL A 207 20.92 -13.80 -19.84
C VAL A 207 20.95 -12.88 -18.62
N ARG A 208 22.09 -12.23 -18.41
CA ARG A 208 22.31 -11.27 -17.32
C ARG A 208 22.82 -9.93 -17.85
N MET A 209 22.44 -8.86 -17.17
CA MET A 209 22.87 -7.49 -17.44
C MET A 209 23.36 -6.81 -16.16
N ASP A 210 24.27 -5.84 -16.28
CA ASP A 210 24.65 -4.94 -15.17
C ASP A 210 24.07 -3.51 -15.34
N GLY A 211 24.02 -3.03 -16.58
CA GLY A 211 23.62 -1.68 -16.97
C GLY A 211 22.15 -1.53 -17.32
N VAL A 212 21.82 -0.66 -18.26
CA VAL A 212 20.44 -0.27 -18.60
C VAL A 212 19.81 -1.24 -19.61
N PHE A 213 18.56 -1.64 -19.38
CA PHE A 213 17.71 -2.33 -20.35
C PHE A 213 16.72 -1.37 -21.01
N TRP A 214 16.54 -1.48 -22.33
CA TRP A 214 15.55 -0.72 -23.09
C TRP A 214 15.06 -1.50 -24.31
N ASN A 215 13.75 -1.46 -24.62
CA ASN A 215 13.22 -1.86 -25.93
C ASN A 215 12.40 -0.74 -26.58
N ASP A 216 12.32 -0.70 -27.91
CA ASP A 216 11.40 0.21 -28.61
C ASP A 216 9.95 -0.26 -28.53
N THR A 217 9.01 0.52 -29.06
CA THR A 217 7.57 0.21 -29.06
C THR A 217 7.14 -0.88 -30.06
N VAL A 218 8.08 -1.48 -30.81
CA VAL A 218 7.80 -2.54 -31.80
C VAL A 218 8.62 -3.82 -31.56
N SER A 219 9.38 -3.90 -30.46
CA SER A 219 10.25 -5.02 -30.11
C SER A 219 9.75 -5.79 -28.89
N PRO A 220 8.68 -6.61 -29.02
CA PRO A 220 8.20 -7.43 -27.92
C PRO A 220 9.24 -8.47 -27.50
N LEU A 221 9.30 -8.73 -26.20
CA LEU A 221 10.26 -9.62 -25.56
C LEU A 221 9.57 -10.89 -25.07
N TYR A 222 10.04 -12.04 -25.55
CA TYR A 222 9.61 -13.36 -25.09
C TYR A 222 10.67 -13.94 -24.14
N VAL A 223 10.24 -14.38 -22.96
CA VAL A 223 11.12 -14.94 -21.92
C VAL A 223 10.71 -16.39 -21.66
N GLU A 224 11.49 -17.31 -22.21
CA GLU A 224 11.37 -18.78 -22.03
C GLU A 224 12.48 -19.35 -21.14
N GLY A 225 13.63 -18.67 -21.07
CA GLY A 225 14.75 -18.94 -20.16
C GLY A 225 14.80 -17.96 -19.00
N ASP A 226 15.98 -17.82 -18.38
CA ASP A 226 16.24 -16.83 -17.33
C ASP A 226 16.77 -15.52 -17.93
N PHE A 227 16.10 -14.40 -17.66
CA PHE A 227 16.58 -13.05 -17.97
C PHE A 227 16.60 -12.19 -16.71
N THR A 228 17.76 -11.61 -16.39
CA THR A 228 17.93 -10.62 -15.33
C THR A 228 18.36 -9.29 -15.94
N TRP A 229 17.49 -8.28 -15.83
CA TRP A 229 17.85 -6.90 -16.17
C TRP A 229 18.83 -6.33 -15.13
N GLY A 230 19.58 -5.29 -15.51
CA GLY A 230 20.67 -4.75 -14.70
C GLY A 230 20.21 -3.71 -13.70
N SER A 231 20.47 -2.44 -14.01
CA SER A 231 20.15 -1.29 -13.16
C SER A 231 18.75 -0.75 -13.45
N HIS A 232 18.63 0.25 -14.31
CA HIS A 232 17.36 0.82 -14.75
C HIS A 232 16.82 0.08 -15.97
N SER A 233 15.50 -0.11 -16.03
CA SER A 233 14.84 -0.88 -17.09
C SER A 233 13.68 -0.09 -17.68
N PHE A 234 13.59 -0.01 -19.01
CA PHE A 234 12.56 0.74 -19.74
C PHE A 234 11.86 -0.18 -20.75
N VAL A 235 10.62 -0.57 -20.42
CA VAL A 235 9.84 -1.54 -21.20
C VAL A 235 8.78 -0.79 -22.00
N ASN A 236 9.01 -0.57 -23.29
CA ASN A 236 8.11 0.17 -24.19
C ASN A 236 7.36 -0.71 -25.21
N ALA A 237 7.72 -1.99 -25.33
CA ALA A 237 6.90 -3.03 -25.99
C ALA A 237 6.71 -4.25 -25.08
N GLN A 238 5.63 -5.01 -25.36
CA GLN A 238 5.12 -6.10 -24.51
C GLN A 238 6.19 -7.12 -24.13
N VAL A 239 6.19 -7.53 -22.85
CA VAL A 239 6.97 -8.67 -22.34
C VAL A 239 6.02 -9.84 -22.12
N THR A 240 6.40 -11.04 -22.56
CA THR A 240 5.64 -12.28 -22.38
C THR A 240 6.52 -13.34 -21.72
N ILE A 241 6.17 -13.75 -20.50
CA ILE A 241 6.92 -14.68 -19.67
C ILE A 241 6.19 -16.03 -19.69
N TRP A 242 6.78 -17.03 -20.35
CA TRP A 242 6.12 -18.27 -20.72
C TRP A 242 7.11 -19.45 -20.78
N ALA A 243 6.61 -20.65 -21.10
CA ALA A 243 7.40 -21.90 -21.21
C ALA A 243 8.24 -22.30 -19.96
N GLY A 244 7.98 -21.71 -18.79
CA GLY A 244 8.75 -21.88 -17.55
C GLY A 244 9.83 -20.82 -17.33
N GLY A 245 9.93 -19.81 -18.20
CA GLY A 245 10.92 -18.75 -18.13
C GLY A 245 10.76 -17.82 -16.92
N ARG A 246 11.83 -17.08 -16.63
CA ARG A 246 11.94 -16.18 -15.47
C ARG A 246 12.46 -14.81 -15.93
N GLN A 247 11.69 -13.76 -15.67
CA GLN A 247 12.16 -12.38 -15.80
C GLN A 247 12.41 -11.82 -14.40
N THR A 248 13.64 -11.46 -14.10
CA THR A 248 14.02 -10.72 -12.89
C THR A 248 14.20 -9.23 -13.26
N THR A 249 13.60 -8.33 -12.49
CA THR A 249 13.71 -6.88 -12.70
C THR A 249 15.14 -6.39 -12.45
N GLY A 250 15.43 -5.16 -12.90
CA GLY A 250 16.66 -4.48 -12.50
C GLY A 250 16.62 -4.07 -11.03
N TRP A 251 17.79 -3.79 -10.45
CA TRP A 251 17.94 -3.31 -9.07
C TRP A 251 17.58 -1.82 -8.90
N GLY A 252 17.57 -1.06 -9.99
CA GLY A 252 17.07 0.32 -10.02
C GLY A 252 15.60 0.39 -10.48
N LEU A 253 15.15 1.58 -10.89
CA LEU A 253 13.78 1.77 -11.34
C LEU A 253 13.47 0.95 -12.60
N THR A 254 12.33 0.26 -12.58
CA THR A 254 11.80 -0.52 -13.71
C THR A 254 10.51 0.14 -14.21
N HIS A 255 10.59 0.83 -15.34
CA HIS A 255 9.50 1.56 -15.96
C HIS A 255 8.75 0.67 -16.97
N LEU A 256 7.49 0.36 -16.68
CA LEU A 256 6.64 -0.44 -17.56
C LEU A 256 5.68 0.46 -18.33
N HIS A 257 6.08 0.82 -19.55
CA HIS A 257 5.28 1.55 -20.55
C HIS A 257 4.57 0.61 -21.55
N ALA A 258 4.67 -0.71 -21.35
CA ALA A 258 3.96 -1.74 -22.09
C ALA A 258 3.65 -2.94 -21.21
N ASN A 259 2.65 -3.73 -21.60
CA ASN A 259 2.12 -4.83 -20.78
C ASN A 259 3.16 -5.92 -20.51
N VAL A 260 3.09 -6.49 -19.30
CA VAL A 260 3.83 -7.70 -18.93
C VAL A 260 2.81 -8.83 -18.72
N ASP A 261 2.83 -9.83 -19.58
CA ASP A 261 1.96 -11.00 -19.50
C ASP A 261 2.75 -12.22 -18.99
N VAL A 262 2.35 -12.74 -17.83
CA VAL A 262 2.91 -13.96 -17.26
C VAL A 262 1.93 -15.10 -17.51
N ALA A 263 2.25 -15.94 -18.49
CA ALA A 263 1.38 -17.04 -18.92
C ALA A 263 1.76 -18.38 -18.28
N ASN A 264 3.07 -18.63 -18.15
CA ASN A 264 3.63 -19.85 -17.55
C ASN A 264 5.12 -19.61 -17.25
N GLY A 265 5.42 -19.01 -16.11
CA GLY A 265 6.76 -18.55 -15.74
C GLY A 265 6.69 -17.56 -14.57
N LEU A 266 7.81 -16.94 -14.24
CA LEU A 266 7.98 -16.16 -13.01
C LEU A 266 8.48 -14.74 -13.29
N PHE A 267 7.72 -13.73 -12.87
CA PHE A 267 8.19 -12.35 -12.77
C PHE A 267 8.70 -12.07 -11.34
N VAL A 268 9.97 -11.70 -11.21
CA VAL A 268 10.64 -11.48 -9.91
C VAL A 268 11.04 -10.02 -9.76
N VAL A 269 10.50 -9.36 -8.74
CA VAL A 269 11.08 -8.14 -8.17
C VAL A 269 12.07 -8.59 -7.09
N ALA A 270 13.37 -8.55 -7.39
CA ALA A 270 14.39 -9.17 -6.55
C ALA A 270 14.64 -8.36 -5.26
N ASP A 271 15.12 -9.02 -4.20
CA ASP A 271 15.45 -8.38 -2.93
C ASP A 271 16.33 -7.13 -3.14
N HIS A 272 15.96 -6.01 -2.50
CA HIS A 272 16.61 -4.71 -2.60
C HIS A 272 16.61 -4.06 -4.00
N SER A 273 15.73 -4.51 -4.91
CA SER A 273 15.33 -3.69 -6.07
C SER A 273 14.49 -2.50 -5.58
N ASP A 274 14.61 -1.36 -6.27
CA ASP A 274 13.81 -0.14 -6.01
C ASP A 274 12.33 -0.33 -6.40
N THR A 275 11.85 0.40 -7.42
CA THR A 275 10.43 0.51 -7.75
C THR A 275 10.15 0.00 -9.16
N VAL A 276 9.21 -0.93 -9.26
CA VAL A 276 8.55 -1.30 -10.51
C VAL A 276 7.34 -0.38 -10.69
N ILE A 277 7.34 0.42 -11.74
CA ILE A 277 6.30 1.41 -12.04
C ILE A 277 5.44 0.89 -13.19
N ILE A 278 4.20 0.48 -12.89
CA ILE A 278 3.18 0.22 -13.90
C ILE A 278 2.56 1.56 -14.29
N TYR A 279 2.85 2.06 -15.49
CA TYR A 279 2.30 3.34 -15.96
C TYR A 279 0.79 3.25 -16.27
N PRO A 280 0.06 4.38 -16.36
CA PRO A 280 -1.35 4.41 -16.77
C PRO A 280 -1.60 3.61 -18.06
N ASP A 281 -2.78 3.01 -18.14
CA ASP A 281 -3.24 2.10 -19.21
C ASP A 281 -2.45 0.79 -19.38
N ILE A 282 -1.34 0.60 -18.65
CA ILE A 282 -0.52 -0.62 -18.69
C ILE A 282 -1.00 -1.66 -17.67
N VAL A 283 -0.91 -2.93 -18.05
CA VAL A 283 -1.29 -4.08 -17.22
C VAL A 283 -0.07 -4.99 -16.97
N VAL A 284 0.19 -5.31 -15.70
CA VAL A 284 0.95 -6.51 -15.32
C VAL A 284 -0.06 -7.62 -15.03
N GLY A 285 -0.08 -8.65 -15.87
CA GLY A 285 -1.06 -9.74 -15.81
C GLY A 285 -0.44 -11.08 -15.42
N LEU A 286 -1.01 -11.75 -14.43
CA LEU A 286 -0.82 -13.18 -14.19
C LEU A 286 -2.03 -13.92 -14.77
N GLN A 287 -1.80 -14.83 -15.71
CA GLN A 287 -2.85 -15.65 -16.30
C GLN A 287 -3.45 -16.65 -15.30
N ASN A 288 -4.56 -17.29 -15.66
CA ASN A 288 -5.20 -18.31 -14.83
C ASN A 288 -4.40 -19.63 -14.83
N ASN A 289 -3.25 -19.63 -14.14
CA ASN A 289 -2.29 -20.72 -14.07
C ASN A 289 -1.51 -20.61 -12.75
N ALA A 290 -1.39 -21.69 -11.98
CA ALA A 290 -0.58 -21.71 -10.75
C ALA A 290 0.93 -21.46 -11.02
N ALA A 291 1.38 -21.70 -12.24
CA ALA A 291 2.73 -21.41 -12.72
C ALA A 291 2.86 -20.04 -13.40
N ALA A 292 1.82 -19.20 -13.45
CA ALA A 292 1.94 -17.78 -13.83
C ALA A 292 2.17 -16.93 -12.58
N GLN A 293 3.44 -16.62 -12.26
CA GLN A 293 3.82 -16.19 -10.90
C GLN A 293 4.40 -14.78 -10.82
N LEU A 294 4.14 -14.11 -9.71
CA LEU A 294 4.81 -12.89 -9.25
C LEU A 294 5.52 -13.21 -7.92
N ALA A 295 6.78 -12.80 -7.77
CA ALA A 295 7.46 -12.80 -6.49
C ALA A 295 8.07 -11.42 -6.20
N MET A 296 7.71 -10.82 -5.07
CA MET A 296 8.29 -9.57 -4.57
C MET A 296 9.17 -9.83 -3.34
N GLY A 297 10.46 -9.55 -3.49
CA GLY A 297 11.50 -9.76 -2.48
C GLY A 297 11.55 -8.72 -1.37
N GLU A 298 12.57 -8.83 -0.52
CA GLU A 298 12.83 -7.91 0.59
C GLU A 298 12.99 -6.46 0.10
N ASN A 299 12.43 -5.52 0.85
CA ASN A 299 12.53 -4.07 0.63
C ASN A 299 12.19 -3.56 -0.80
N THR A 300 11.32 -4.28 -1.53
CA THR A 300 10.89 -3.94 -2.91
C THR A 300 9.60 -3.11 -2.98
N HIS A 301 9.41 -2.35 -4.07
CA HIS A 301 8.20 -1.56 -4.31
C HIS A 301 7.55 -1.83 -5.68
N LEU A 302 6.23 -2.00 -5.69
CA LEU A 302 5.39 -2.06 -6.90
C LEU A 302 4.38 -0.90 -6.89
N LEU A 303 4.63 0.09 -7.74
CA LEU A 303 3.79 1.29 -7.89
C LEU A 303 2.80 1.08 -9.04
N VAL A 304 1.52 0.93 -8.70
CA VAL A 304 0.43 0.62 -9.62
C VAL A 304 -0.30 1.91 -10.02
N LEU A 305 0.18 2.58 -11.08
CA LEU A 305 -0.52 3.72 -11.71
C LEU A 305 -1.48 3.24 -12.81
N GLY A 306 -1.10 2.17 -13.50
CA GLY A 306 -1.97 1.37 -14.37
C GLY A 306 -2.75 0.33 -13.56
N ASP A 307 -2.62 -0.94 -13.96
CA ASP A 307 -3.35 -2.06 -13.41
C ASP A 307 -2.43 -3.27 -13.14
N TYR A 308 -2.67 -3.99 -12.06
CA TYR A 308 -2.08 -5.30 -11.77
C TYR A 308 -3.25 -6.28 -11.70
N ARG A 309 -3.17 -7.40 -12.44
CA ARG A 309 -4.25 -8.38 -12.54
C ARG A 309 -3.75 -9.78 -12.23
N ASN A 310 -4.44 -10.48 -11.34
CA ASN A 310 -4.21 -11.92 -11.11
C ASN A 310 -5.47 -12.71 -11.46
N ALA A 311 -5.41 -13.48 -12.54
CA ALA A 311 -6.53 -14.28 -13.04
C ALA A 311 -6.59 -15.70 -12.45
N TYR A 312 -5.65 -16.10 -11.59
CA TYR A 312 -5.65 -17.40 -10.91
C TYR A 312 -6.53 -17.38 -9.65
N PRO A 313 -7.66 -18.11 -9.58
CA PRO A 313 -8.70 -17.91 -8.55
C PRO A 313 -8.29 -18.13 -7.10
N ASN A 314 -7.17 -18.82 -6.84
CA ASN A 314 -6.67 -19.05 -5.48
C ASN A 314 -5.65 -18.00 -5.02
N TYR A 315 -5.18 -17.13 -5.92
CA TYR A 315 -4.20 -16.05 -5.69
C TYR A 315 -2.81 -16.46 -5.12
N THR A 316 -2.57 -17.74 -4.83
CA THR A 316 -1.30 -18.27 -4.26
C THR A 316 -0.10 -18.26 -5.21
N ASN A 317 -0.28 -17.81 -6.45
CA ASN A 317 0.75 -17.61 -7.47
C ASN A 317 1.49 -16.26 -7.35
N ALA A 318 0.96 -15.31 -6.57
CA ALA A 318 1.67 -14.09 -6.20
C ALA A 318 2.24 -14.23 -4.77
N THR A 319 3.51 -13.87 -4.55
CA THR A 319 4.15 -13.85 -3.22
C THR A 319 4.76 -12.48 -2.93
N PHE A 320 4.67 -12.05 -1.67
CA PHE A 320 5.14 -10.75 -1.21
C PHE A 320 5.93 -10.91 0.08
N HIS A 321 7.17 -10.40 0.14
CA HIS A 321 7.92 -10.36 1.39
C HIS A 321 7.24 -9.39 2.39
N PRO A 322 7.23 -9.64 3.72
CA PRO A 322 6.61 -8.75 4.71
C PRO A 322 7.10 -7.29 4.68
N THR A 323 8.27 -7.01 4.12
CA THR A 323 8.82 -5.64 3.96
C THR A 323 8.57 -5.04 2.57
N SER A 324 8.02 -5.80 1.61
CA SER A 324 7.67 -5.29 0.28
C SER A 324 6.46 -4.33 0.37
N LEU A 325 6.34 -3.41 -0.58
CA LEU A 325 5.23 -2.46 -0.69
C LEU A 325 4.51 -2.58 -2.03
N VAL A 326 3.18 -2.62 -2.00
CA VAL A 326 2.34 -2.40 -3.19
C VAL A 326 1.55 -1.10 -2.98
N GLU A 327 1.74 -0.11 -3.86
CA GLU A 327 1.03 1.18 -3.81
C GLU A 327 0.06 1.32 -4.99
N TYR A 328 -1.24 1.33 -4.69
CA TYR A 328 -2.31 1.64 -5.64
C TYR A 328 -2.54 3.15 -5.68
N ALA A 329 -1.79 3.84 -6.56
CA ALA A 329 -1.82 5.30 -6.74
C ALA A 329 -2.29 5.73 -8.14
N GLY A 330 -2.94 4.82 -8.89
CA GLY A 330 -3.54 5.13 -10.19
C GLY A 330 -4.71 6.11 -10.09
N GLN A 331 -5.03 6.71 -11.23
CA GLN A 331 -6.05 7.76 -11.39
C GLN A 331 -7.39 7.21 -11.91
N GLN A 332 -7.54 5.89 -12.01
CA GLN A 332 -8.81 5.23 -12.30
C GLN A 332 -9.75 5.42 -11.10
N ASP A 333 -11.03 5.71 -11.34
CA ASP A 333 -12.02 5.95 -10.28
C ASP A 333 -13.26 5.05 -10.48
N PRO A 334 -13.39 3.92 -9.77
CA PRO A 334 -12.42 3.36 -8.82
C PRO A 334 -11.24 2.62 -9.49
N GLN A 335 -10.10 2.55 -8.80
CA GLN A 335 -9.02 1.62 -9.13
C GLN A 335 -9.18 0.31 -8.33
N VAL A 336 -8.96 -0.83 -8.97
CA VAL A 336 -9.18 -2.16 -8.36
C VAL A 336 -7.90 -2.67 -7.70
N ILE A 337 -7.98 -2.95 -6.40
CA ILE A 337 -6.99 -3.71 -5.63
C ILE A 337 -7.18 -5.20 -5.93
N GLN A 338 -6.10 -5.92 -6.25
CA GLN A 338 -6.16 -7.37 -6.38
C GLN A 338 -6.31 -8.06 -5.02
N ALA A 339 -7.16 -9.08 -5.02
CA ALA A 339 -7.25 -10.04 -3.93
C ALA A 339 -5.91 -10.78 -3.70
N THR A 340 -5.73 -11.25 -2.47
CA THR A 340 -4.57 -12.07 -2.07
C THR A 340 -5.05 -13.32 -1.33
N ALA A 341 -4.19 -14.34 -1.26
CA ALA A 341 -4.43 -15.50 -0.41
C ALA A 341 -4.00 -15.19 1.04
N GLU A 342 -4.65 -15.81 2.02
CA GLU A 342 -4.25 -15.69 3.43
C GLU A 342 -2.81 -16.18 3.70
N SER A 343 -2.35 -17.17 2.91
CA SER A 343 -0.97 -17.66 2.94
C SER A 343 0.03 -16.71 2.25
N ASN A 344 -0.46 -15.82 1.38
CA ASN A 344 0.33 -14.93 0.54
C ASN A 344 -0.19 -13.48 0.63
N PRO A 345 -0.29 -12.89 1.84
CA PRO A 345 -0.75 -11.51 2.01
C PRO A 345 0.23 -10.52 1.34
N TYR A 346 -0.23 -9.30 1.05
CA TYR A 346 0.68 -8.20 0.77
C TYR A 346 1.60 -7.96 1.97
N GLY A 347 2.86 -7.59 1.75
CA GLY A 347 3.73 -7.12 2.84
C GLY A 347 3.17 -5.85 3.46
N ASN A 348 3.23 -4.77 2.71
CA ASN A 348 2.61 -3.48 3.01
C ASN A 348 1.71 -3.07 1.84
N LEU A 349 0.58 -2.44 2.15
CA LEU A 349 -0.39 -1.97 1.16
C LEU A 349 -0.68 -0.48 1.36
N THR A 350 -0.44 0.32 0.33
CA THR A 350 -0.79 1.75 0.29
C THR A 350 -1.83 2.01 -0.80
N THR A 351 -2.78 2.90 -0.53
CA THR A 351 -3.77 3.38 -1.51
C THR A 351 -3.78 4.90 -1.53
N ALA A 352 -3.85 5.53 -2.70
CA ALA A 352 -3.84 6.99 -2.85
C ALA A 352 -4.67 7.50 -4.04
N ASN A 353 -4.85 8.82 -4.12
CA ASN A 353 -5.47 9.59 -5.20
C ASN A 353 -6.99 9.41 -5.45
N THR A 354 -7.47 8.20 -5.70
CA THR A 354 -8.85 7.90 -6.14
C THR A 354 -9.50 6.76 -5.36
N LEU A 355 -10.83 6.65 -5.39
CA LEU A 355 -11.57 5.61 -4.70
C LEU A 355 -11.00 4.23 -5.08
N LYS A 356 -10.76 3.36 -4.11
CA LYS A 356 -10.38 1.98 -4.40
C LYS A 356 -11.53 1.02 -4.19
N THR A 357 -11.56 -0.04 -4.98
CA THR A 357 -12.38 -1.24 -4.75
C THR A 357 -11.46 -2.46 -4.67
N ALA A 358 -11.98 -3.64 -4.34
CA ALA A 358 -11.24 -4.90 -4.46
C ALA A 358 -12.05 -5.92 -5.27
N ASN A 359 -11.36 -6.83 -5.98
CA ASN A 359 -12.00 -7.95 -6.70
C ASN A 359 -12.14 -9.25 -5.86
N GLY A 360 -11.80 -9.19 -4.57
CA GLY A 360 -11.88 -10.30 -3.63
C GLY A 360 -11.41 -9.86 -2.24
N ASN A 361 -11.19 -10.82 -1.35
CA ASN A 361 -10.61 -10.54 -0.03
C ASN A 361 -9.14 -10.10 -0.16
N VAL A 362 -8.74 -9.12 0.63
CA VAL A 362 -7.38 -8.58 0.63
C VAL A 362 -6.76 -8.83 2.00
N TYR A 363 -5.66 -9.57 2.03
CA TYR A 363 -4.87 -9.86 3.21
C TYR A 363 -3.56 -9.08 3.17
N VAL A 364 -3.18 -8.49 4.31
CA VAL A 364 -2.00 -7.64 4.49
C VAL A 364 -1.25 -8.09 5.76
N ALA A 365 0.08 -8.24 5.67
CA ALA A 365 0.92 -8.72 6.75
C ALA A 365 1.28 -7.59 7.73
N SER A 366 1.92 -6.53 7.24
CA SER A 366 2.75 -5.62 8.06
C SER A 366 2.12 -4.24 8.28
N ALA A 367 1.65 -3.57 7.22
CA ALA A 367 1.02 -2.26 7.34
C ALA A 367 0.02 -1.95 6.22
N LEU A 368 -1.02 -1.18 6.57
CA LEU A 368 -2.00 -0.59 5.67
C LEU A 368 -1.94 0.94 5.78
N MET A 369 -1.81 1.64 4.64
CA MET A 369 -1.88 3.11 4.58
C MET A 369 -2.95 3.54 3.58
N VAL A 370 -4.09 4.02 4.08
CA VAL A 370 -5.19 4.53 3.24
C VAL A 370 -5.11 6.05 3.17
N ARG A 371 -4.71 6.55 2.00
CA ARG A 371 -4.52 7.98 1.75
C ARG A 371 -5.64 8.54 0.88
N ASP A 372 -5.99 9.79 1.17
CA ASP A 372 -6.72 10.72 0.29
C ASP A 372 -8.20 10.40 0.03
N THR A 373 -8.55 9.13 -0.20
CA THR A 373 -9.92 8.67 -0.47
C THR A 373 -10.18 7.27 0.09
N ASN A 374 -11.43 6.81 0.05
CA ASN A 374 -11.84 5.56 0.70
C ASN A 374 -11.42 4.29 -0.07
N VAL A 375 -11.41 3.16 0.64
CA VAL A 375 -11.34 1.80 0.06
C VAL A 375 -12.68 1.12 0.29
N MET A 376 -13.45 0.86 -0.77
CA MET A 376 -14.72 0.15 -0.72
C MET A 376 -14.48 -1.35 -0.82
N MET A 377 -14.64 -2.05 0.31
CA MET A 377 -14.43 -3.49 0.41
C MET A 377 -15.70 -4.33 0.23
N VAL A 378 -16.90 -3.80 0.49
CA VAL A 378 -18.17 -4.56 0.38
C VAL A 378 -18.28 -5.20 -1.03
N PRO A 379 -18.52 -6.53 -1.17
CA PRO A 379 -18.90 -7.52 -0.15
C PRO A 379 -17.72 -8.33 0.46
N HIS A 380 -16.50 -7.99 0.11
CA HIS A 380 -15.25 -8.63 0.56
C HIS A 380 -14.77 -8.09 1.93
N THR A 381 -13.65 -8.63 2.42
CA THR A 381 -12.99 -8.24 3.67
C THR A 381 -11.56 -7.77 3.44
N MET A 382 -11.17 -6.67 4.10
CA MET A 382 -9.77 -6.28 4.30
C MET A 382 -9.27 -6.91 5.60
N SER A 383 -8.19 -7.67 5.55
CA SER A 383 -7.62 -8.41 6.68
C SER A 383 -6.19 -7.95 6.95
N LEU A 384 -5.92 -7.45 8.16
CA LEU A 384 -4.56 -7.09 8.61
C LEU A 384 -4.20 -7.88 9.87
N THR A 385 -2.92 -8.21 10.06
CA THR A 385 -2.44 -8.86 11.29
C THR A 385 -2.31 -7.86 12.45
N VAL A 386 -1.36 -8.07 13.36
CA VAL A 386 -1.00 -7.16 14.46
C VAL A 386 -0.27 -5.87 14.02
N GLY A 387 -0.03 -5.72 12.71
CA GLY A 387 0.54 -4.54 12.05
C GLY A 387 -0.25 -3.24 12.21
N ASP A 388 0.16 -2.18 11.55
CA ASP A 388 -0.46 -0.84 11.71
C ASP A 388 -1.38 -0.46 10.54
N ALA A 389 -2.48 0.23 10.87
CA ALA A 389 -3.41 0.78 9.88
C ALA A 389 -3.49 2.30 10.07
N THR A 390 -3.23 3.05 9.01
CA THR A 390 -3.07 4.50 9.04
C THR A 390 -3.89 5.18 7.97
N TYR A 391 -4.35 6.41 8.25
CA TYR A 391 -5.32 7.13 7.43
C TYR A 391 -4.92 8.61 7.28
N THR A 392 -5.07 9.18 6.09
CA THR A 392 -4.99 10.63 5.86
C THR A 392 -6.32 11.19 5.35
N ASN A 393 -6.49 12.52 5.37
CA ASN A 393 -7.56 13.23 4.65
C ASN A 393 -8.99 12.71 4.91
N ASN A 394 -9.24 12.18 6.11
CA ASN A 394 -10.49 11.55 6.54
C ASN A 394 -10.94 10.35 5.67
N ALA A 395 -9.99 9.67 5.02
CA ALA A 395 -10.24 8.43 4.28
C ALA A 395 -10.64 7.26 5.19
N GLU A 396 -11.33 6.26 4.63
CA GLU A 396 -11.88 5.11 5.36
C GLU A 396 -11.85 3.81 4.55
N VAL A 397 -11.72 2.66 5.22
CA VAL A 397 -12.11 1.35 4.67
C VAL A 397 -13.62 1.18 4.91
N ILE A 398 -14.42 1.12 3.84
CA ILE A 398 -15.88 0.95 3.91
C ILE A 398 -16.23 -0.52 3.68
N GLY A 399 -16.89 -1.14 4.65
CA GLY A 399 -17.17 -2.57 4.70
C GLY A 399 -16.40 -3.28 5.81
N ALA A 400 -16.20 -4.59 5.67
CA ALA A 400 -15.52 -5.43 6.65
C ALA A 400 -14.00 -5.17 6.70
N PHE A 401 -13.52 -4.69 7.84
CA PHE A 401 -12.09 -4.71 8.21
C PHE A 401 -11.90 -5.69 9.37
N ARG A 402 -11.21 -6.80 9.09
CA ARG A 402 -10.77 -7.83 10.03
C ARG A 402 -9.36 -7.56 10.56
N ARG A 403 -9.16 -7.83 11.85
CA ARG A 403 -7.87 -7.98 12.51
C ARG A 403 -7.63 -9.44 12.89
N LEU A 404 -6.50 -9.97 12.46
CA LEU A 404 -5.97 -11.26 12.92
C LEU A 404 -5.10 -10.98 14.16
N LEU A 405 -5.57 -11.37 15.34
CA LEU A 405 -5.05 -10.94 16.65
C LEU A 405 -4.23 -12.00 17.39
N ARG A 406 -3.90 -13.12 16.71
CA ARG A 406 -2.97 -14.13 17.24
C ARG A 406 -1.57 -13.51 17.41
N GLY A 407 -1.16 -13.30 18.66
CA GLY A 407 0.09 -12.62 19.02
C GLY A 407 -0.04 -11.10 19.22
N ALA A 408 -1.27 -10.59 19.36
CA ALA A 408 -1.53 -9.19 19.71
C ALA A 408 -1.11 -8.83 21.15
N ASP A 409 -0.94 -7.54 21.40
CA ASP A 409 -0.62 -6.94 22.70
C ASP A 409 -1.87 -6.21 23.25
N THR A 410 -2.26 -6.49 24.50
CA THR A 410 -3.38 -5.83 25.19
C THR A 410 -3.12 -4.35 25.47
N ASN A 411 -1.87 -3.89 25.40
CA ASN A 411 -1.49 -2.49 25.55
C ASN A 411 -1.59 -1.70 24.22
N LYS A 412 -1.77 -2.38 23.07
CA LYS A 412 -1.86 -1.75 21.75
C LYS A 412 -3.33 -1.51 21.35
N ALA A 413 -3.63 -0.30 20.90
CA ALA A 413 -4.89 0.01 20.24
C ALA A 413 -4.82 -0.40 18.76
N TYR A 414 -5.72 -1.27 18.33
CA TYR A 414 -5.81 -1.74 16.94
C TYR A 414 -6.81 -0.90 16.16
N VAL A 415 -6.32 -0.19 15.14
CA VAL A 415 -7.14 0.66 14.26
C VAL A 415 -7.83 -0.19 13.19
N TYR A 416 -9.12 0.09 12.96
CA TYR A 416 -9.97 -0.53 11.95
C TYR A 416 -10.27 0.52 10.86
N ASN A 417 -11.55 0.81 10.59
CA ASN A 417 -12.03 1.43 9.35
C ASN A 417 -11.66 2.90 9.12
N ASN A 418 -11.25 3.66 10.13
CA ASN A 418 -10.75 5.03 9.99
C ASN A 418 -9.83 5.40 11.18
N SER A 419 -9.19 6.57 11.13
CA SER A 419 -8.22 7.04 12.14
C SER A 419 -8.74 7.06 13.59
N GLU A 420 -10.06 7.13 13.80
CA GLU A 420 -10.69 7.19 15.12
C GLU A 420 -11.57 5.97 15.42
N THR A 421 -11.51 4.92 14.61
CA THR A 421 -12.22 3.66 14.84
C THR A 421 -11.22 2.59 15.26
N HIS A 422 -11.15 2.29 16.56
CA HIS A 422 -10.14 1.38 17.10
C HIS A 422 -10.63 0.59 18.34
N SER A 423 -9.89 -0.45 18.72
CA SER A 423 -10.14 -1.20 19.95
C SER A 423 -8.85 -1.49 20.71
N LEU A 424 -8.88 -1.28 22.04
CA LEU A 424 -7.83 -1.64 22.97
C LEU A 424 -8.37 -2.78 23.85
N PHE A 425 -7.78 -3.97 23.73
CA PHE A 425 -8.35 -5.21 24.30
C PHE A 425 -7.80 -5.50 25.70
N SER A 426 -8.69 -5.75 26.67
CA SER A 426 -8.33 -6.41 27.94
C SER A 426 -8.38 -7.94 27.83
N VAL A 427 -9.20 -8.47 26.91
CA VAL A 427 -9.23 -9.89 26.52
C VAL A 427 -9.24 -9.97 24.99
N LEU A 428 -8.25 -10.66 24.43
CA LEU A 428 -8.04 -10.78 22.99
C LEU A 428 -8.77 -12.00 22.39
N PRO A 429 -9.55 -11.83 21.30
CA PRO A 429 -10.04 -12.93 20.48
C PRO A 429 -8.95 -13.41 19.48
N GLN A 430 -9.23 -14.47 18.71
CA GLN A 430 -8.36 -14.86 17.58
C GLN A 430 -8.50 -13.90 16.40
N GLU A 431 -9.75 -13.53 16.09
CA GLU A 431 -10.11 -12.54 15.09
C GLU A 431 -11.11 -11.54 15.66
N PHE A 432 -11.07 -10.30 15.18
CA PHE A 432 -12.11 -9.30 15.42
C PHE A 432 -12.34 -8.51 14.12
N THR A 433 -13.59 -8.28 13.75
CA THR A 433 -13.98 -7.61 12.50
C THR A 433 -14.98 -6.50 12.82
N MET A 434 -14.75 -5.33 12.25
CA MET A 434 -15.76 -4.26 12.16
C MET A 434 -16.19 -4.13 10.70
N ASP A 435 -17.47 -4.37 10.42
CA ASP A 435 -18.10 -4.01 9.14
C ASP A 435 -18.74 -2.64 9.29
N VAL A 436 -18.06 -1.61 8.76
CA VAL A 436 -18.44 -0.21 8.96
C VAL A 436 -18.87 0.41 7.64
N ARG A 437 -20.12 0.83 7.59
CA ARG A 437 -20.78 1.36 6.39
C ARG A 437 -21.39 2.72 6.71
N PRO A 438 -20.74 3.83 6.28
CA PRO A 438 -21.36 5.15 6.25
C PRO A 438 -22.67 5.13 5.44
N GLN A 439 -23.58 6.05 5.72
CA GLN A 439 -24.84 6.23 4.98
C GLN A 439 -25.70 4.95 4.89
N THR A 440 -25.61 4.09 5.91
CA THR A 440 -26.26 2.78 5.94
C THR A 440 -27.00 2.64 7.27
N ARG A 441 -28.28 2.23 7.20
CA ARG A 441 -29.15 2.04 8.37
C ARG A 441 -28.60 0.97 9.32
N PRO A 442 -28.22 1.29 10.57
CA PRO A 442 -28.06 0.28 11.61
C PRO A 442 -29.41 -0.28 12.08
N ASN A 443 -29.38 -1.40 12.80
CA ASN A 443 -30.55 -1.96 13.49
C ASN A 443 -31.13 -0.94 14.51
N ASP A 444 -32.44 -0.91 14.72
CA ASP A 444 -33.15 0.03 15.64
C ASP A 444 -32.93 1.53 15.34
N TYR A 445 -32.47 1.88 14.13
CA TYR A 445 -32.13 3.26 13.75
C TYR A 445 -33.33 4.22 13.71
N ASN A 446 -33.12 5.41 14.27
CA ASN A 446 -33.98 6.59 14.23
C ASN A 446 -33.23 7.81 13.67
N ASP A 447 -33.74 8.38 12.58
CA ASP A 447 -33.12 9.49 11.84
C ASP A 447 -33.14 10.84 12.57
N GLN A 448 -33.94 10.97 13.63
CA GLN A 448 -34.01 12.17 14.47
C GLN A 448 -32.99 12.18 15.62
N THR A 449 -32.40 11.02 15.94
CA THR A 449 -31.58 10.84 17.15
C THR A 449 -30.22 10.19 16.92
N ASP A 450 -30.01 9.47 15.81
CA ASP A 450 -28.88 8.56 15.66
C ASP A 450 -27.88 9.04 14.59
N ILE A 451 -26.70 8.43 14.57
CA ILE A 451 -25.70 8.57 13.50
C ILE A 451 -26.06 7.55 12.39
N PHE A 452 -26.12 8.00 11.14
CA PHE A 452 -26.50 7.19 9.98
C PHE A 452 -25.31 6.34 9.46
N ARG A 453 -24.82 5.46 10.34
CA ARG A 453 -23.62 4.64 10.12
C ARG A 453 -23.82 3.26 10.74
N LYS A 454 -23.81 2.21 9.91
CA LYS A 454 -23.85 0.83 10.40
C LYS A 454 -22.44 0.41 10.83
N ILE A 455 -22.34 -0.18 12.02
CA ILE A 455 -21.11 -0.74 12.60
C ILE A 455 -21.47 -2.12 13.12
N THR A 456 -21.33 -3.16 12.30
CA THR A 456 -21.56 -4.54 12.74
C THR A 456 -20.27 -5.14 13.26
N VAL A 457 -20.28 -5.72 14.46
CA VAL A 457 -19.09 -6.33 15.08
C VAL A 457 -19.20 -7.86 15.03
N THR A 458 -18.15 -8.52 14.55
CA THR A 458 -18.00 -9.98 14.66
C THR A 458 -16.62 -10.38 15.16
N ALA A 459 -16.51 -11.50 15.86
CA ALA A 459 -15.25 -11.98 16.42
C ALA A 459 -15.18 -13.51 16.52
N GLU A 460 -13.97 -14.07 16.51
CA GLU A 460 -13.72 -15.47 16.83
C GLU A 460 -13.10 -15.62 18.22
N GLY A 461 -13.88 -16.12 19.17
CA GLY A 461 -13.49 -16.29 20.57
C GLY A 461 -13.94 -15.13 21.47
N SER A 462 -13.75 -15.30 22.78
CA SER A 462 -14.16 -14.30 23.78
C SER A 462 -13.29 -13.04 23.68
N TRP A 463 -13.91 -11.87 23.87
CA TRP A 463 -13.19 -10.59 23.89
C TRP A 463 -13.78 -9.63 24.92
N GLN A 464 -12.94 -8.69 25.35
CA GLN A 464 -13.33 -7.49 26.08
C GLN A 464 -12.42 -6.35 25.66
N ALA A 465 -12.98 -5.17 25.41
CA ALA A 465 -12.23 -4.02 24.90
C ALA A 465 -12.78 -2.68 25.40
N LYS A 466 -11.92 -1.66 25.32
CA LYS A 466 -12.34 -0.29 25.10
C LYS A 466 -12.49 -0.07 23.59
N ILE A 467 -13.69 0.26 23.13
CA ILE A 467 -13.98 0.51 21.71
C ILE A 467 -14.13 2.02 21.49
N ARG A 468 -13.52 2.53 20.43
CA ARG A 468 -13.77 3.85 19.87
C ARG A 468 -14.43 3.70 18.49
N ALA A 469 -15.53 4.40 18.27
CA ALA A 469 -16.23 4.47 17.00
C ALA A 469 -16.11 5.90 16.42
N GLY A 470 -15.45 6.02 15.27
CA GLY A 470 -15.25 7.29 14.57
C GLY A 470 -16.32 7.53 13.49
N TYR A 471 -16.88 8.73 13.42
CA TYR A 471 -17.93 9.13 12.47
C TYR A 471 -17.67 10.52 11.87
N LYS A 472 -18.28 10.79 10.72
CA LYS A 472 -18.12 12.04 9.93
C LYS A 472 -19.32 12.97 10.05
N VAL A 473 -19.15 14.23 9.63
CA VAL A 473 -20.25 15.19 9.45
C VAL A 473 -21.34 14.70 8.49
N THR A 474 -20.97 13.93 7.47
CA THR A 474 -21.92 13.28 6.55
C THR A 474 -22.79 12.24 7.24
N ASP A 475 -22.29 11.62 8.32
CA ASP A 475 -23.00 10.56 9.04
C ASP A 475 -24.03 11.12 10.04
N ILE A 476 -24.07 12.45 10.23
CA ILE A 476 -25.11 13.11 11.03
C ILE A 476 -26.30 13.44 10.12
N PRO A 477 -27.53 12.97 10.43
CA PRO A 477 -28.74 13.39 9.73
C PRO A 477 -28.94 14.90 9.71
N SER A 478 -29.48 15.43 8.61
CA SER A 478 -29.65 16.88 8.41
C SER A 478 -30.63 17.56 9.38
N THR A 479 -31.47 16.79 10.09
CA THR A 479 -32.49 17.29 11.02
C THR A 479 -32.58 16.41 12.27
N TRP A 480 -31.63 16.57 13.18
CA TRP A 480 -31.79 16.11 14.56
C TRP A 480 -32.86 16.93 15.31
N VAL A 481 -33.59 16.29 16.24
CA VAL A 481 -34.53 17.02 17.12
C VAL A 481 -33.78 17.86 18.16
N PRO A 482 -34.36 18.96 18.70
CA PRO A 482 -33.64 19.91 19.58
C PRO A 482 -33.04 19.33 20.88
N THR A 483 -33.43 18.11 21.28
CA THR A 483 -32.91 17.38 22.45
C THR A 483 -31.79 16.38 22.11
N THR A 484 -31.37 16.30 20.85
CA THR A 484 -30.28 15.45 20.33
C THR A 484 -29.01 16.28 20.13
N SER A 485 -27.83 15.75 20.48
CA SER A 485 -26.55 16.46 20.30
C SER A 485 -25.33 15.52 20.34
N GLU A 486 -24.25 15.85 19.62
CA GLU A 486 -23.00 15.07 19.61
C GLU A 486 -22.44 14.82 21.04
N ARG A 487 -22.62 15.76 21.95
CA ARG A 487 -22.18 15.65 23.36
C ARG A 487 -22.93 14.59 24.16
N LEU A 488 -24.09 14.14 23.68
CA LEU A 488 -24.95 13.12 24.28
C LEU A 488 -24.76 11.72 23.65
N VAL A 489 -23.91 11.59 22.62
CA VAL A 489 -23.69 10.34 21.88
C VAL A 489 -23.31 9.19 22.82
N LYS A 490 -23.98 8.05 22.63
CA LYS A 490 -23.85 6.81 23.39
C LYS A 490 -23.74 5.62 22.43
N MET A 491 -23.27 4.50 22.95
CA MET A 491 -23.26 3.22 22.25
C MET A 491 -24.39 2.32 22.76
N TYR A 492 -25.03 1.60 21.85
CA TYR A 492 -26.06 0.60 22.15
C TYR A 492 -25.73 -0.71 21.42
N ASN A 493 -26.05 -1.85 22.04
CA ASN A 493 -26.13 -3.14 21.35
C ASN A 493 -27.50 -3.21 20.67
N ALA A 494 -27.54 -3.24 19.33
CA ALA A 494 -28.76 -3.16 18.53
C ALA A 494 -29.01 -4.44 17.72
N PHE A 495 -30.16 -5.07 17.99
CA PHE A 495 -30.53 -6.41 17.54
C PHE A 495 -31.20 -6.39 16.16
N ALA A 496 -30.89 -7.37 15.32
CA ALA A 496 -31.43 -7.49 13.97
C ALA A 496 -32.93 -7.86 13.91
N PRO A 497 -33.61 -7.63 12.77
CA PRO A 497 -34.96 -8.13 12.52
C PRO A 497 -35.14 -9.64 12.80
N PRO A 498 -36.34 -10.10 13.19
CA PRO A 498 -37.60 -9.34 13.26
C PRO A 498 -37.76 -8.50 14.53
N ASN A 499 -36.99 -8.77 15.57
CA ASN A 499 -37.12 -8.12 16.89
C ASN A 499 -36.11 -6.97 17.02
N GLU A 500 -36.18 -5.98 16.13
CA GLU A 500 -35.34 -4.78 16.26
C GLU A 500 -35.62 -4.07 17.60
N HIS A 501 -34.56 -3.90 18.38
CA HIS A 501 -34.51 -3.11 19.61
C HIS A 501 -33.03 -2.82 19.93
N SER A 502 -32.77 -1.90 20.86
CA SER A 502 -31.41 -1.60 21.31
C SER A 502 -31.30 -1.45 22.83
N ILE A 503 -30.12 -1.77 23.38
CA ILE A 503 -29.83 -1.72 24.81
C ILE A 503 -28.62 -0.81 25.03
N LYS A 504 -28.79 0.25 25.86
CA LYS A 504 -27.75 1.23 26.21
C LYS A 504 -26.58 0.52 26.87
N LEU A 505 -25.37 0.67 26.33
CA LEU A 505 -24.16 0.13 26.94
C LEU A 505 -23.69 1.06 28.07
N THR A 506 -23.68 0.53 29.29
CA THR A 506 -23.30 1.20 30.55
C THR A 506 -22.37 0.30 31.40
N PRO A 507 -21.20 -0.10 30.89
CA PRO A 507 -20.20 -0.82 31.69
C PRO A 507 -19.85 -0.03 32.96
N THR A 508 -19.75 -0.72 34.08
CA THR A 508 -19.79 -0.12 35.43
C THR A 508 -18.42 0.37 35.93
N VAL A 509 -17.64 1.01 35.07
CA VAL A 509 -16.29 1.52 35.39
C VAL A 509 -16.17 2.98 34.97
N PRO A 510 -16.13 3.93 35.93
CA PRO A 510 -15.87 5.35 35.62
C PRO A 510 -14.42 5.58 35.16
N PRO A 511 -14.16 6.49 34.21
CA PRO A 511 -15.13 7.19 33.38
C PRO A 511 -15.59 6.27 32.24
N THR A 512 -16.91 6.15 32.05
CA THR A 512 -17.49 5.21 31.09
C THR A 512 -17.21 5.62 29.64
N TYR A 513 -17.57 6.87 29.30
CA TYR A 513 -17.49 7.43 27.96
C TYR A 513 -16.43 8.54 27.83
N THR A 514 -15.73 8.56 26.70
CA THR A 514 -14.99 9.73 26.21
C THR A 514 -15.55 10.15 24.84
N ARG A 515 -15.60 11.45 24.54
CA ARG A 515 -16.14 11.98 23.27
C ARG A 515 -15.26 13.09 22.72
N ARG A 516 -15.21 13.22 21.39
CA ARG A 516 -14.73 14.43 20.70
C ARG A 516 -15.68 14.75 19.54
N PRO A 517 -16.52 15.79 19.64
CA PRO A 517 -17.45 16.19 18.58
C PRO A 517 -16.72 16.76 17.37
N LEU A 518 -17.42 16.88 16.24
CA LEU A 518 -16.86 17.32 14.96
C LEU A 518 -16.23 18.70 15.04
N SER A 519 -16.86 19.61 15.80
CA SER A 519 -16.38 20.96 16.09
C SER A 519 -15.04 21.03 16.84
N GLN A 520 -14.56 19.91 17.36
CA GLN A 520 -13.26 19.75 18.04
C GLN A 520 -12.34 18.77 17.28
N SER A 521 -12.64 18.47 16.02
CA SER A 521 -11.96 17.44 15.22
C SER A 521 -11.35 17.97 13.93
N THR A 522 -10.53 17.15 13.28
CA THR A 522 -10.02 17.36 11.91
C THR A 522 -10.95 16.81 10.80
N GLY A 523 -12.20 16.45 11.15
CA GLY A 523 -13.23 15.95 10.23
C GLY A 523 -13.80 14.57 10.58
N ILE A 524 -13.21 13.87 11.56
CA ILE A 524 -13.76 12.65 12.16
C ILE A 524 -13.91 12.87 13.68
N ALA A 525 -15.16 12.83 14.14
CA ALA A 525 -15.53 12.81 15.55
C ALA A 525 -15.52 11.39 16.09
N TYR A 526 -15.56 11.24 17.42
CA TYR A 526 -15.67 9.92 18.03
C TYR A 526 -16.47 9.89 19.32
N VAL A 527 -16.96 8.67 19.61
CA VAL A 527 -17.35 8.22 20.95
C VAL A 527 -16.51 6.99 21.31
N GLU A 528 -16.05 6.92 22.56
CA GLU A 528 -15.26 5.82 23.11
C GLU A 528 -15.92 5.31 24.38
N LEU A 529 -15.96 3.98 24.58
CA LEU A 529 -16.56 3.32 25.74
C LEU A 529 -15.67 2.18 26.25
N THR A 530 -15.41 2.14 27.55
CA THR A 530 -14.50 1.17 28.18
C THR A 530 -15.22 -0.06 28.72
N GLY A 531 -14.76 -1.25 28.34
CA GLY A 531 -15.15 -2.52 29.00
C GLY A 531 -16.30 -3.29 28.35
N ILE A 532 -16.66 -2.97 27.10
CA ILE A 532 -17.61 -3.77 26.29
C ILE A 532 -17.02 -5.17 26.09
N ALA A 533 -17.85 -6.22 26.18
CA ALA A 533 -17.43 -7.61 26.07
C ALA A 533 -18.32 -8.45 25.15
N SER A 534 -17.82 -9.63 24.77
CA SER A 534 -18.58 -10.67 24.06
C SER A 534 -19.59 -11.43 24.93
N ALA A 535 -19.55 -11.25 26.26
CA ALA A 535 -20.38 -11.98 27.22
C ALA A 535 -20.65 -11.14 28.48
N GLY A 536 -21.69 -11.50 29.24
CA GLY A 536 -22.09 -10.82 30.47
C GLY A 536 -23.48 -10.16 30.38
N PRO A 537 -23.82 -9.28 31.35
CA PRO A 537 -25.05 -8.48 31.34
C PRO A 537 -25.28 -7.70 30.04
N ASP A 538 -26.53 -7.55 29.62
CA ASP A 538 -26.89 -6.96 28.32
C ASP A 538 -26.42 -5.50 28.15
N ASN A 539 -26.23 -4.78 29.26
CA ASN A 539 -25.70 -3.41 29.27
C ASN A 539 -24.17 -3.31 29.20
N LEU A 540 -23.44 -4.43 29.10
CA LEU A 540 -22.00 -4.43 28.77
C LEU A 540 -21.62 -5.41 27.66
N ARG A 541 -22.56 -6.24 27.22
CA ARG A 541 -22.39 -7.21 26.14
C ARG A 541 -22.74 -6.62 24.77
N LEU A 542 -21.86 -6.79 23.79
CA LEU A 542 -22.17 -6.61 22.37
C LEU A 542 -22.19 -7.99 21.72
N ASP A 543 -23.38 -8.39 21.24
CA ASP A 543 -23.58 -9.73 20.67
C ASP A 543 -22.95 -9.88 19.28
N ASN A 544 -22.43 -11.08 18.98
CA ASN A 544 -21.69 -11.36 17.75
C ASN A 544 -22.62 -11.25 16.52
N GLY A 545 -22.39 -10.24 15.67
CA GLY A 545 -23.22 -9.94 14.50
C GLY A 545 -24.32 -8.89 14.73
N ASN A 546 -24.44 -8.34 15.93
CA ASN A 546 -25.28 -7.16 16.18
C ASN A 546 -24.55 -5.86 15.78
N ASP A 547 -25.33 -4.78 15.72
CA ASP A 547 -24.79 -3.44 15.45
C ASP A 547 -24.43 -2.70 16.74
N LEU A 548 -23.31 -1.98 16.69
CA LEU A 548 -22.95 -0.93 17.64
C LEU A 548 -23.61 0.39 17.21
N LEU A 549 -24.88 0.57 17.61
CA LEU A 549 -25.66 1.76 17.28
C LEU A 549 -25.13 2.98 18.05
N LEU A 550 -24.94 4.10 17.35
CA LEU A 550 -24.53 5.38 17.94
C LEU A 550 -25.73 6.33 18.00
N ARG A 551 -26.23 6.59 19.22
CA ARG A 551 -27.46 7.35 19.48
C ARG A 551 -27.17 8.59 20.33
N ALA A 552 -27.63 9.75 19.86
CA ALA A 552 -27.28 11.08 20.35
C ALA A 552 -28.42 11.79 21.13
N SER A 553 -29.50 11.09 21.44
CA SER A 553 -30.58 11.59 22.29
C SER A 553 -30.21 11.59 23.78
N ARG A 554 -31.00 12.30 24.59
CA ARG A 554 -31.08 12.00 26.03
C ARG A 554 -31.62 10.57 26.27
N ASP A 555 -31.20 9.98 27.36
CA ASP A 555 -31.68 8.71 27.93
C ASP A 555 -31.58 8.82 29.46
N VAL A 556 -31.93 7.78 30.21
CA VAL A 556 -31.79 7.75 31.67
C VAL A 556 -30.30 7.75 32.05
N LEU A 557 -29.87 8.75 32.81
CA LEU A 557 -28.59 8.75 33.52
C LEU A 557 -28.68 7.83 34.74
N LYS A 558 -27.62 7.09 34.99
CA LYS A 558 -27.49 6.21 36.15
C LYS A 558 -26.23 6.56 36.92
N ALA A 559 -26.32 6.59 38.25
CA ALA A 559 -25.14 6.58 39.08
C ALA A 559 -24.35 5.27 38.85
N VAL A 560 -23.03 5.37 38.69
CA VAL A 560 -22.07 4.25 38.56
C VAL A 560 -20.97 4.29 39.63
N ALA A 561 -20.92 5.38 40.39
CA ALA A 561 -20.13 5.53 41.61
C ALA A 561 -20.84 6.48 42.57
N SER A 562 -20.52 6.39 43.85
CA SER A 562 -20.85 7.44 44.82
C SER A 562 -19.94 8.65 44.56
N GLY A 563 -20.49 9.85 44.47
CA GLY A 563 -19.76 11.06 44.06
C GLY A 563 -20.61 12.33 44.15
N ARG A 564 -20.06 13.47 43.71
CA ARG A 564 -20.81 14.74 43.60
C ARG A 564 -21.69 14.74 42.36
N TRP A 565 -22.82 15.44 42.38
CA TRP A 565 -23.72 15.56 41.22
C TRP A 565 -23.02 16.16 40.00
N SER A 566 -22.19 17.18 40.20
CA SER A 566 -21.36 17.82 39.18
C SER A 566 -20.22 16.94 38.65
N ASN A 567 -19.88 15.83 39.31
CA ASN A 567 -18.74 15.00 38.94
C ASN A 567 -19.10 14.05 37.77
N PRO A 568 -18.44 14.16 36.60
CA PRO A 568 -18.68 13.25 35.48
C PRO A 568 -18.47 11.77 35.83
N PHE A 569 -17.60 11.45 36.80
CA PHE A 569 -17.29 10.09 37.21
C PHE A 569 -18.40 9.44 38.07
N THR A 570 -19.37 10.23 38.56
CA THR A 570 -20.58 9.72 39.21
C THR A 570 -21.50 8.99 38.22
N TRP A 571 -21.46 9.35 36.93
CA TRP A 571 -22.55 9.09 35.98
C TRP A 571 -22.18 8.21 34.78
N ASP A 572 -23.11 7.33 34.38
CA ASP A 572 -22.93 6.36 33.30
C ASP A 572 -22.72 6.97 31.90
N GLU A 573 -23.04 8.25 31.70
CA GLU A 573 -22.75 9.00 30.47
C GLU A 573 -21.47 9.85 30.51
N ALA A 574 -20.73 9.86 31.62
CA ALA A 574 -19.56 10.70 31.86
C ALA A 574 -19.83 12.22 31.69
N ARG A 575 -20.90 12.72 32.31
CA ARG A 575 -21.31 14.14 32.33
C ARG A 575 -22.20 14.44 33.54
N GLU A 576 -22.30 15.70 33.95
CA GLU A 576 -23.33 16.16 34.90
C GLU A 576 -24.75 16.00 34.28
N PRO A 577 -25.78 15.63 35.07
CA PRO A 577 -27.17 15.66 34.63
C PRO A 577 -27.68 17.09 34.43
N GLU A 578 -28.56 17.24 33.45
CA GLU A 578 -29.03 18.52 32.95
C GLU A 578 -30.56 18.66 33.12
N PRO A 579 -31.14 19.87 32.98
CA PRO A 579 -32.56 20.13 33.25
C PRO A 579 -33.56 19.17 32.60
N GLU A 580 -33.30 18.64 31.40
CA GLU A 580 -34.22 17.70 30.73
C GLU A 580 -33.91 16.21 30.97
N ASP A 581 -32.85 15.86 31.71
CA ASP A 581 -32.48 14.46 31.97
C ASP A 581 -33.37 13.78 33.04
N ARG A 582 -33.38 12.44 32.99
CA ARG A 582 -33.97 11.57 34.01
C ARG A 582 -32.83 10.80 34.69
N VAL A 583 -32.82 10.78 36.01
CA VAL A 583 -31.67 10.30 36.81
C VAL A 583 -32.10 9.17 37.74
N ILE A 584 -31.33 8.08 37.77
CA ILE A 584 -31.47 6.99 38.75
C ILE A 584 -30.22 6.91 39.62
N ILE A 585 -30.43 6.93 40.94
CA ILE A 585 -29.42 6.75 41.97
C ILE A 585 -29.79 5.47 42.73
N ASP A 586 -29.23 4.33 42.31
CA ASP A 586 -29.44 3.05 42.97
C ASP A 586 -28.10 2.36 43.25
N GLY A 587 -27.86 1.93 44.49
CA GLY A 587 -26.59 1.36 44.95
C GLY A 587 -25.52 2.38 45.36
N PHE A 588 -25.78 3.68 45.19
CA PHE A 588 -24.77 4.76 45.31
C PHE A 588 -25.27 5.98 46.08
N THR A 589 -24.32 6.69 46.70
CA THR A 589 -24.53 7.91 47.48
C THR A 589 -24.08 9.13 46.66
N VAL A 590 -25.03 9.94 46.20
CA VAL A 590 -24.76 11.16 45.43
C VAL A 590 -24.96 12.39 46.32
N HIS A 591 -24.07 13.39 46.22
CA HIS A 591 -24.14 14.62 47.02
C HIS A 591 -24.11 15.89 46.18
N THR A 592 -24.68 16.98 46.70
CA THR A 592 -24.78 18.28 46.04
C THR A 592 -24.33 19.39 46.98
N GLY A 593 -23.66 20.40 46.41
CA GLY A 593 -23.42 21.67 47.07
C GLY A 593 -22.30 21.69 48.09
N TYR A 594 -21.57 20.60 48.30
CA TYR A 594 -20.38 20.52 49.17
C TYR A 594 -19.43 19.42 48.66
N VAL A 595 -18.34 19.15 49.40
CA VAL A 595 -17.33 18.15 49.02
C VAL A 595 -17.21 17.05 50.09
N ARG A 596 -17.19 15.79 49.65
CA ARG A 596 -16.97 14.59 50.48
C ARG A 596 -15.63 13.91 50.14
N ALA A 597 -15.12 13.11 51.07
CA ALA A 597 -13.84 12.41 50.92
C ALA A 597 -13.90 11.17 50.00
N ASN A 598 -15.05 10.82 49.42
CA ASN A 598 -15.15 9.72 48.45
C ASN A 598 -14.67 10.11 47.04
N ASP A 599 -14.77 11.39 46.65
CA ASP A 599 -14.30 11.86 45.34
C ASP A 599 -13.52 13.19 45.37
N TYR A 600 -13.56 13.94 46.48
CA TYR A 600 -12.94 15.26 46.64
C TYR A 600 -13.32 16.28 45.54
N TYR A 601 -14.47 16.12 44.87
CA TYR A 601 -14.79 16.88 43.66
C TYR A 601 -15.32 18.29 43.97
N SER A 602 -14.46 19.30 43.78
CA SER A 602 -14.72 20.69 44.19
C SER A 602 -15.46 21.56 43.17
N ILE A 603 -15.66 21.10 41.93
CA ILE A 603 -16.40 21.86 40.91
C ILE A 603 -17.89 21.85 41.26
N ARG A 604 -18.53 23.01 41.19
CA ARG A 604 -19.96 23.21 41.51
C ARG A 604 -20.88 22.63 40.44
N GLU A 605 -22.10 22.37 40.88
CA GLU A 605 -23.25 22.05 40.04
C GLU A 605 -23.50 23.16 39.02
N ALA A 606 -23.57 22.82 37.73
CA ALA A 606 -23.86 23.79 36.67
C ALA A 606 -25.33 24.22 36.64
N TYR A 607 -26.23 23.39 37.18
CA TYR A 607 -27.69 23.58 37.14
C TYR A 607 -28.33 23.51 38.54
N PRO A 608 -27.86 24.28 39.54
CA PRO A 608 -28.33 24.16 40.94
C PRO A 608 -29.85 24.32 41.06
N ASP A 609 -30.44 25.27 40.32
CA ASP A 609 -31.86 25.62 40.37
C ASP A 609 -32.71 24.83 39.36
N SER A 610 -32.15 23.83 38.67
CA SER A 610 -32.82 23.05 37.62
C SER A 610 -32.09 21.72 37.35
N MET A 611 -31.81 20.95 38.40
CA MET A 611 -30.85 19.83 38.32
C MET A 611 -31.26 18.69 37.37
N ALA A 612 -32.56 18.35 37.31
CA ALA A 612 -33.09 17.30 36.44
C ALA A 612 -34.60 17.43 36.22
N ARG A 613 -35.13 16.71 35.21
CA ARG A 613 -36.56 16.54 34.92
C ARG A 613 -37.19 15.43 35.76
N GLN A 614 -36.40 14.45 36.19
CA GLN A 614 -36.83 13.38 37.08
C GLN A 614 -35.65 12.81 37.87
N VAL A 615 -35.86 12.51 39.15
CA VAL A 615 -34.88 11.82 40.00
C VAL A 615 -35.54 10.61 40.67
N ILE A 616 -34.90 9.46 40.62
CA ILE A 616 -35.32 8.25 41.35
C ILE A 616 -34.15 7.83 42.25
N ILE A 617 -34.36 7.90 43.57
CA ILE A 617 -33.49 7.25 44.55
C ILE A 617 -34.04 5.84 44.74
N GLY A 618 -33.27 4.84 44.30
CA GLY A 618 -33.71 3.45 44.21
C GLY A 618 -33.81 2.73 45.55
N SER A 619 -34.06 1.43 45.50
CA SER A 619 -34.34 0.59 46.67
C SER A 619 -33.14 -0.20 47.20
N SER A 620 -32.03 -0.30 46.44
CA SER A 620 -30.80 -1.00 46.84
C SER A 620 -30.11 -0.31 48.04
N PRO A 621 -29.32 -1.04 48.86
CA PRO A 621 -28.49 -0.41 49.90
C PRO A 621 -27.58 0.70 49.32
N ASN A 622 -27.26 1.69 50.16
CA ASN A 622 -26.44 2.88 49.83
C ASN A 622 -27.10 3.93 48.92
N SER A 623 -28.31 3.66 48.40
CA SER A 623 -29.05 4.61 47.55
C SER A 623 -29.43 5.87 48.34
N ALA A 624 -28.76 6.98 48.06
CA ALA A 624 -29.04 8.26 48.71
C ALA A 624 -28.71 9.48 47.84
N LEU A 625 -29.47 10.56 48.03
CA LEU A 625 -29.19 11.88 47.47
C LEU A 625 -29.13 12.92 48.59
N LEU A 626 -27.99 13.61 48.70
CA LEU A 626 -27.60 14.46 49.82
C LEU A 626 -27.48 15.93 49.39
N PHE A 627 -28.32 16.81 49.94
CA PHE A 627 -28.24 18.26 49.71
C PHE A 627 -27.53 18.97 50.88
N GLY A 628 -26.44 19.69 50.58
CA GLY A 628 -25.60 20.36 51.58
C GLY A 628 -25.27 21.82 51.22
N TYR A 629 -24.09 22.29 51.66
CA TYR A 629 -23.62 23.66 51.38
C TYR A 629 -22.09 23.78 51.48
N GLU A 630 -21.48 24.65 50.68
CA GLU A 630 -20.04 24.98 50.76
C GLU A 630 -19.78 26.02 51.86
N ALA A 631 -20.68 27.01 51.96
CA ALA A 631 -20.74 27.96 53.06
C ALA A 631 -22.22 28.35 53.30
N PRO A 632 -22.67 28.49 54.56
CA PRO A 632 -24.06 28.83 54.87
C PRO A 632 -24.48 30.14 54.20
N GLY A 633 -25.59 30.10 53.45
CA GLY A 633 -26.14 31.27 52.76
C GLY A 633 -25.35 31.76 51.53
N VAL A 634 -24.37 31.00 51.03
CA VAL A 634 -23.61 31.35 49.81
C VAL A 634 -23.91 30.40 48.65
N TRP A 635 -23.89 29.09 48.91
CA TRP A 635 -24.24 28.04 47.95
C TRP A 635 -24.87 26.90 48.74
N ASN A 636 -26.19 27.00 48.92
CA ASN A 636 -26.95 26.13 49.82
C ASN A 636 -28.40 25.89 49.36
N SER A 637 -28.77 26.31 48.15
CA SER A 637 -30.11 26.18 47.57
C SER A 637 -30.04 25.37 46.29
N PHE A 638 -30.95 24.40 46.14
CA PHE A 638 -31.04 23.50 45.00
C PHE A 638 -32.50 23.29 44.60
N SER A 639 -32.75 23.02 43.32
CA SER A 639 -34.09 22.73 42.80
C SER A 639 -34.03 21.74 41.66
N LEU A 640 -35.05 20.87 41.55
CA LEU A 640 -35.37 20.25 40.26
C LEU A 640 -36.03 21.29 39.34
N VAL A 641 -36.18 20.99 38.04
CA VAL A 641 -36.83 21.91 37.10
C VAL A 641 -38.23 22.30 37.59
N PRO A 642 -38.59 23.60 37.67
CA PRO A 642 -39.86 24.07 38.23
C PRO A 642 -41.05 23.87 37.28
N ASP A 643 -41.44 22.61 37.09
CA ASP A 643 -42.50 22.17 36.17
C ASP A 643 -43.36 21.08 36.85
N SER A 644 -44.68 21.15 36.72
CA SER A 644 -45.61 20.28 37.45
C SER A 644 -45.54 18.79 37.08
N THR A 645 -44.81 18.42 36.02
CA THR A 645 -44.54 17.02 35.62
C THR A 645 -43.23 16.47 36.20
N VAL A 646 -42.40 17.31 36.81
CA VAL A 646 -41.10 16.94 37.39
C VAL A 646 -41.29 16.28 38.75
N SER A 647 -40.53 15.22 39.02
CA SER A 647 -40.68 14.44 40.26
C SER A 647 -39.35 13.94 40.83
N LEU A 648 -39.26 13.92 42.16
CA LEU A 648 -38.32 13.10 42.90
C LEU A 648 -39.07 11.93 43.53
N LEU A 649 -38.64 10.71 43.25
CA LEU A 649 -39.13 9.47 43.86
C LEU A 649 -38.07 8.90 44.81
N SER A 650 -38.36 8.83 46.11
CA SER A 650 -37.54 8.11 47.09
C SER A 650 -38.13 6.72 47.35
N GLN A 651 -37.37 5.66 47.03
CA GLN A 651 -37.74 4.27 47.26
C GLN A 651 -36.95 3.60 48.40
N ARG A 652 -35.89 4.25 48.92
CA ARG A 652 -34.97 3.61 49.87
C ARG A 652 -35.57 3.49 51.27
N ILE A 653 -35.85 2.26 51.69
CA ILE A 653 -36.14 1.92 53.09
C ILE A 653 -34.81 1.74 53.83
N VAL A 654 -34.57 2.53 54.87
CA VAL A 654 -33.31 2.53 55.63
C VAL A 654 -33.43 1.69 56.92
N PRO A 655 -32.37 1.00 57.37
CA PRO A 655 -32.39 0.18 58.59
C PRO A 655 -32.28 1.02 59.88
N SER A 656 -31.82 2.26 59.78
CA SER A 656 -31.59 3.17 60.90
C SER A 656 -31.68 4.63 60.46
N PHE A 657 -32.03 5.53 61.38
CA PHE A 657 -32.06 6.98 61.13
C PHE A 657 -30.68 7.52 60.76
N VAL A 658 -30.61 8.42 59.78
CA VAL A 658 -29.37 9.10 59.37
C VAL A 658 -29.42 10.55 59.83
N GLN A 659 -28.40 11.01 60.57
CA GLN A 659 -28.36 12.37 61.08
C GLN A 659 -28.09 13.39 59.96
N ALA A 660 -28.96 14.41 59.86
CA ALA A 660 -28.84 15.51 58.91
C ALA A 660 -28.38 16.84 59.54
N ASP A 661 -27.97 16.83 60.82
CA ASP A 661 -27.63 18.06 61.58
C ASP A 661 -26.27 18.66 61.24
N ALA A 662 -25.38 17.88 60.63
CA ALA A 662 -24.08 18.30 60.12
C ALA A 662 -23.79 17.56 58.80
N LEU A 663 -23.07 18.20 57.88
CA LEU A 663 -22.64 17.60 56.61
C LEU A 663 -21.77 16.38 56.89
N ASP A 664 -22.15 15.20 56.41
CA ASP A 664 -21.21 14.08 56.33
C ASP A 664 -20.20 14.33 55.21
N THR A 665 -18.93 14.49 55.57
CA THR A 665 -17.80 14.66 54.66
C THR A 665 -16.96 13.39 54.49
N SER A 666 -17.40 12.25 55.02
CA SER A 666 -16.66 10.98 54.95
C SER A 666 -16.57 10.40 53.53
N ALA A 667 -15.81 9.31 53.39
CA ALA A 667 -15.69 8.55 52.15
C ALA A 667 -16.70 7.39 52.05
N ASP A 668 -17.41 7.08 53.14
CA ASP A 668 -18.28 5.91 53.21
C ASP A 668 -19.57 6.11 52.41
N ASN A 669 -20.24 5.00 52.07
CA ASN A 669 -21.58 5.06 51.49
C ASN A 669 -22.63 5.29 52.58
N ILE A 670 -23.64 6.12 52.29
CA ILE A 670 -24.74 6.42 53.20
C ILE A 670 -26.02 5.73 52.72
N ASP A 671 -26.56 4.87 53.57
CA ASP A 671 -27.82 4.16 53.34
C ASP A 671 -29.01 5.02 53.77
N GLY A 672 -29.37 6.02 52.95
CA GLY A 672 -30.06 7.22 53.46
C GLY A 672 -31.35 7.70 52.77
N GLY A 673 -31.65 7.30 51.53
CA GLY A 673 -32.76 7.90 50.79
C GLY A 673 -32.52 9.39 50.48
N LEU A 674 -33.54 10.24 50.62
CA LEU A 674 -33.35 11.69 50.49
C LEU A 674 -32.80 12.27 51.80
N ILE A 675 -31.70 13.01 51.74
CA ILE A 675 -31.09 13.72 52.87
C ILE A 675 -30.95 15.20 52.54
N VAL A 676 -31.40 16.07 53.44
CA VAL A 676 -31.28 17.53 53.30
C VAL A 676 -30.72 18.11 54.60
N TYR A 677 -29.45 18.52 54.55
CA TYR A 677 -28.68 18.91 55.73
C TYR A 677 -29.09 20.28 56.29
N ARG A 678 -28.94 20.44 57.60
CA ARG A 678 -29.21 21.69 58.31
C ARG A 678 -28.50 22.88 57.66
N GLY A 679 -29.27 23.88 57.22
CA GLY A 679 -28.74 25.08 56.53
C GLY A 679 -28.72 25.00 55.00
N SER A 680 -29.06 23.85 54.42
CA SER A 680 -29.41 23.72 52.99
C SER A 680 -30.91 23.90 52.74
N SER A 681 -31.27 24.14 51.49
CA SER A 681 -32.64 24.26 50.98
C SER A 681 -32.78 23.48 49.67
N PHE A 682 -33.81 22.65 49.56
CA PHE A 682 -34.12 21.88 48.35
C PHE A 682 -35.58 22.10 47.92
N LEU A 683 -35.80 22.37 46.63
CA LEU A 683 -37.13 22.48 46.03
C LEU A 683 -37.39 21.35 45.03
N THR A 684 -38.59 20.77 45.08
CA THR A 684 -39.06 19.82 44.06
C THR A 684 -40.55 19.99 43.78
N PRO A 685 -41.00 20.07 42.51
CA PRO A 685 -42.42 20.19 42.19
C PRO A 685 -43.28 19.06 42.74
N ASN A 686 -42.77 17.82 42.74
CA ASN A 686 -43.44 16.66 43.30
C ASN A 686 -42.44 15.78 44.05
N LEU A 687 -42.60 15.65 45.37
CA LEU A 687 -41.89 14.68 46.19
C LEU A 687 -42.78 13.43 46.39
N ILE A 688 -42.34 12.30 45.87
CA ILE A 688 -43.01 11.01 46.03
C ILE A 688 -42.14 10.14 46.93
N VAL A 689 -42.69 9.66 48.04
CA VAL A 689 -42.00 8.77 48.99
C VAL A 689 -42.72 7.44 48.99
N ALA A 690 -42.01 6.35 48.69
CA ALA A 690 -42.59 5.01 48.72
C ALA A 690 -42.93 4.59 50.17
N PRO A 691 -43.87 3.65 50.38
CA PRO A 691 -44.22 3.18 51.73
C PRO A 691 -43.00 2.68 52.52
N GLY A 692 -42.67 3.36 53.61
CA GLY A 692 -41.51 3.06 54.46
C GLY A 692 -40.17 3.63 53.99
N ALA A 693 -40.11 4.34 52.85
CA ALA A 693 -38.89 4.97 52.37
C ALA A 693 -38.52 6.24 53.15
N ALA A 694 -37.22 6.55 53.18
CA ALA A 694 -36.66 7.60 54.03
C ALA A 694 -36.59 8.98 53.35
N VAL A 695 -36.85 10.00 54.17
CA VAL A 695 -36.50 11.41 53.95
C VAL A 695 -35.98 11.96 55.27
N ASN A 696 -34.67 12.21 55.36
CA ASN A 696 -34.01 12.75 56.55
C ASN A 696 -33.73 14.25 56.33
N ASN A 697 -34.58 15.13 56.86
CA ASN A 697 -34.46 16.58 56.70
C ASN A 697 -34.15 17.29 58.02
N ALA A 698 -33.09 18.10 58.03
CA ALA A 698 -32.83 19.12 59.05
C ALA A 698 -32.64 20.53 58.45
N GLY A 699 -32.70 20.67 57.13
CA GLY A 699 -32.76 21.93 56.39
C GLY A 699 -34.18 22.29 55.94
N THR A 700 -34.30 22.97 54.81
CA THR A 700 -35.58 23.34 54.20
C THR A 700 -35.90 22.43 53.02
N VAL A 701 -37.12 21.87 52.99
CA VAL A 701 -37.66 21.18 51.80
C VAL A 701 -38.94 21.88 51.37
N LEU A 702 -38.96 22.36 50.13
CA LEU A 702 -40.12 22.97 49.49
C LEU A 702 -40.70 21.98 48.47
N VAL A 703 -41.98 21.66 48.60
CA VAL A 703 -42.68 20.74 47.70
C VAL A 703 -43.83 21.47 47.00
N GLY A 704 -43.82 21.43 45.67
CA GLY A 704 -44.75 22.15 44.81
C GLY A 704 -44.03 23.03 43.77
N VAL A 705 -44.76 23.47 42.76
CA VAL A 705 -44.29 24.53 41.86
C VAL A 705 -44.44 25.87 42.59
N PRO A 706 -43.38 26.70 42.69
CA PRO A 706 -43.43 28.01 43.36
C PRO A 706 -44.17 29.09 42.55
#